data_AF-A0A7V9ZSP3-F1
#
_entry.id   AF-A0A7V9ZSP3-F1
#
_cell.length_a   1.000
_cell.length_b   1.000
_cell.length_c   1.000
_cell.angle_alpha   90.00
_cell.angle_beta   90.00
_cell.angle_gamma   90.00
#
_symmetry.space_group_name_H-M   'P 1'
#
loop_
_entity.id
_entity.type
_entity.pdbx_description
1 polymer ?
#
loop_
_entity_poly.entity_id
_entity_poly.type
_entity_poly.pdbx_seq_one_letter_code
_entity_poly.pdbx_strand_id
1 'polypeptide(L)'
;MKLSPTQIFEGKKIFFIGGTGFVGKVTLSMLLHNFPDIGRVYATVRARDAKESEIRFWTSIVTSPTFDPLREKYGDGFEDFIREKVVPVNGDVGNEFLGLDEKAAKKIMRDCDIIINGAGNVTFNPPLESALRTNVVGSNNILKMARMMKRPALVHVSTCFVAGKRSGAIWENEKVVGYFPRKNELVGTVFDVNKEIEDCARLSEQARQEATDAVQIAKFREQARERFVEEGRDPDDEDELKSAIFRERKMWIRERTTELGAERAEYWGWTNIYTYSKSLAEQIIAQQDDIIKILVRPSVVESANQYPFAGWNEGFTTTAPLILIALRGQPIIPVNEKLVLDVVPVDMAAGVIIAAAMNALVDDKPPLVFQACSGDSNPLDMKRIIGLVGLYKREHFQEKETGNKLVNNVAAMIEAIPVKHRTYELTSAPMLNKLAKTADGWLDKAAPRWGGGRIGNIVSDLQKSVEKFERATQETIDAFAMFKPFMIDNEYLYRADNVRALMSVVKEKEKHLLPWYPERLDWYDYWLKVHFPGLRKWVLPQLEEDLKIQERRSYTYKDLLDLFDTSVKRFPTRVAMRIERNGKKEQYTFEDVRELTLRAAGFLAEKGIKQNDRVILFSHNMPEWGMTYFGILKTGATAIPIDPASSVDEIVNFAKSGEASAIVLSPKLAEENPDLAERLKAVKLKLNVWTFDEVFEMHGETEEAKRIALLPNKILSNSSASLIFTSGTTGTPKAVMLSHKNFVNMISMLSSVLDMDITDGVLSVLPMHHTFEFSAGFLTPFSNGTQITYLDELSS
;
A
#
# COMPACT_ATOMS: atom_id res chain seq x y z
N MET A 1 15.98 17.41 -44.60
CA MET A 1 15.51 18.61 -43.85
C MET A 1 15.64 18.31 -42.37
N LYS A 2 16.08 19.25 -41.52
CA LYS A 2 16.15 19.01 -40.06
C LYS A 2 14.76 19.19 -39.44
N LEU A 3 14.37 18.30 -38.53
CA LEU A 3 13.09 18.32 -37.82
C LEU A 3 13.11 19.31 -36.67
N SER A 4 11.99 19.99 -36.45
CA SER A 4 11.81 20.99 -35.40
C SER A 4 10.73 20.50 -34.45
N PRO A 5 11.06 19.93 -33.27
CA PRO A 5 10.04 19.40 -32.38
C PRO A 5 9.03 20.47 -31.96
N THR A 6 9.46 21.72 -31.76
CA THR A 6 8.57 22.86 -31.45
C THR A 6 7.49 23.04 -32.54
N GLN A 7 7.89 23.13 -33.81
CA GLN A 7 6.95 23.30 -34.92
C GLN A 7 6.07 22.06 -35.14
N ILE A 8 6.60 20.86 -34.85
CA ILE A 8 5.86 19.61 -35.04
C ILE A 8 4.78 19.43 -33.98
N PHE A 9 5.07 19.79 -32.72
CA PHE A 9 4.11 19.68 -31.61
C PHE A 9 3.14 20.86 -31.49
N GLU A 10 3.40 21.97 -32.18
CA GLU A 10 2.52 23.14 -32.22
C GLU A 10 1.07 22.74 -32.59
N GLY A 11 0.13 23.08 -31.72
CA GLY A 11 -1.30 22.78 -31.89
C GLY A 11 -1.68 21.29 -31.84
N LYS A 12 -0.73 20.37 -31.64
CA LYS A 12 -1.00 18.93 -31.62
C LYS A 12 -1.79 18.51 -30.38
N LYS A 13 -2.61 17.47 -30.57
CA LYS A 13 -3.43 16.89 -29.51
C LYS A 13 -3.03 15.44 -29.26
N ILE A 14 -2.71 15.14 -28.00
CA ILE A 14 -2.13 13.85 -27.61
C ILE A 14 -3.05 13.13 -26.65
N PHE A 15 -3.32 11.85 -26.91
CA PHE A 15 -3.94 10.98 -25.91
C PHE A 15 -2.84 10.25 -25.13
N PHE A 16 -2.68 10.60 -23.86
CA PHE A 16 -1.56 10.18 -23.03
C PHE A 16 -2.01 9.17 -21.98
N ILE A 17 -1.52 7.94 -22.09
CA ILE A 17 -1.85 6.83 -21.20
C ILE A 17 -0.65 6.54 -20.29
N GLY A 18 -0.87 6.42 -18.98
CA GLY A 18 0.19 6.11 -18.01
C GLY A 18 0.84 7.32 -17.34
N GLY A 19 0.18 8.49 -17.34
CA GLY A 19 0.67 9.73 -16.69
C GLY A 19 0.81 9.67 -15.16
N THR A 20 0.32 8.60 -14.52
CA THR A 20 0.52 8.37 -13.09
C THR A 20 1.82 7.63 -12.76
N GLY A 21 2.48 7.00 -13.74
CA GLY A 21 3.71 6.22 -13.51
C GLY A 21 4.97 7.10 -13.51
N PHE A 22 6.05 6.60 -12.91
CA PHE A 22 7.34 7.30 -12.79
C PHE A 22 7.82 7.95 -14.10
N VAL A 23 8.02 7.17 -15.16
CA VAL A 23 8.44 7.67 -16.49
C VAL A 23 7.35 8.55 -17.12
N GLY A 24 6.08 8.20 -16.91
CA GLY A 24 4.93 8.89 -17.49
C GLY A 24 4.77 10.32 -16.95
N LYS A 25 4.98 10.55 -15.65
CA LYS A 25 4.94 11.88 -15.02
C LYS A 25 6.01 12.80 -15.60
N VAL A 26 7.25 12.31 -15.73
CA VAL A 26 8.35 13.08 -16.34
C VAL A 26 8.04 13.38 -17.80
N THR A 27 7.58 12.39 -18.56
CA THR A 27 7.23 12.57 -19.97
C THR A 27 6.13 13.61 -20.15
N LEU A 28 5.06 13.54 -19.35
CA LEU A 28 3.96 14.50 -19.41
C LEU A 28 4.42 15.91 -19.04
N SER A 29 5.14 16.05 -17.93
CA SER A 29 5.64 17.36 -17.47
C SER A 29 6.64 17.97 -18.47
N MET A 30 7.58 17.16 -18.96
CA MET A 30 8.59 17.57 -19.95
C MET A 30 7.94 18.00 -21.27
N LEU A 31 6.94 17.25 -21.75
CA LEU A 31 6.18 17.59 -22.95
C LEU A 31 5.52 18.98 -22.81
N LEU A 32 4.84 19.24 -21.69
CA LEU A 32 4.17 20.51 -21.44
C LEU A 32 5.16 21.68 -21.23
N HIS A 33 6.29 21.40 -20.58
CA HIS A 33 7.31 22.41 -20.30
C HIS A 33 8.07 22.83 -21.57
N ASN A 34 8.49 21.85 -22.36
CA ASN A 34 9.33 22.06 -23.54
C ASN A 34 8.51 22.50 -24.77
N PHE A 35 7.21 22.16 -24.82
CA PHE A 35 6.32 22.46 -25.94
C PHE A 35 5.03 23.13 -25.46
N PRO A 36 5.08 24.37 -24.94
CA PRO A 36 3.92 25.05 -24.37
C PRO A 36 2.82 25.36 -25.39
N ASP A 37 3.16 25.43 -26.69
CA ASP A 37 2.21 25.65 -27.78
C ASP A 37 1.51 24.36 -28.25
N ILE A 38 1.70 23.26 -27.52
CA ILE A 38 0.90 22.05 -27.71
C ILE A 38 -0.59 22.38 -27.52
N GLY A 39 -1.44 21.76 -28.34
CA GLY A 39 -2.87 22.04 -28.35
C GLY A 39 -3.55 21.55 -27.07
N ARG A 40 -3.60 20.22 -26.88
CA ARG A 40 -4.25 19.60 -25.71
C ARG A 40 -3.76 18.17 -25.46
N VAL A 41 -3.62 17.80 -24.19
CA VAL A 41 -3.25 16.46 -23.76
C VAL A 41 -4.41 15.84 -22.98
N TYR A 42 -4.97 14.75 -23.49
CA TYR A 42 -5.96 13.93 -22.79
C TYR A 42 -5.21 12.90 -21.94
N ALA A 43 -5.06 13.17 -20.65
CA ALA A 43 -4.24 12.35 -19.75
C ALA A 43 -5.12 11.36 -18.98
N THR A 44 -4.88 10.06 -19.17
CA THR A 44 -5.69 9.03 -18.50
C THR A 44 -5.31 8.89 -17.03
N VAL A 45 -6.30 8.86 -16.14
CA VAL A 45 -6.12 8.56 -14.72
C VAL A 45 -7.13 7.50 -14.31
N ARG A 46 -6.65 6.36 -13.83
CA ARG A 46 -7.53 5.25 -13.41
C ARG A 46 -8.20 5.58 -12.07
N ALA A 47 -9.53 5.62 -12.04
CA ALA A 47 -10.32 5.76 -10.82
C ALA A 47 -11.68 5.04 -10.97
N ARG A 48 -12.54 5.09 -9.95
CA ARG A 48 -13.89 4.48 -10.04
C ARG A 48 -14.79 5.27 -10.98
N ASP A 49 -14.65 6.59 -10.99
CA ASP A 49 -15.42 7.50 -11.83
C ASP A 49 -14.60 8.72 -12.29
N ALA A 50 -15.22 9.54 -13.14
CA ALA A 50 -14.59 10.74 -13.70
C ALA A 50 -14.19 11.77 -12.63
N LYS A 51 -15.00 11.96 -11.59
CA LYS A 51 -14.74 12.94 -10.53
C LYS A 51 -13.53 12.52 -9.70
N GLU A 52 -13.46 11.25 -9.32
CA GLU A 52 -12.30 10.71 -8.60
C GLU A 52 -11.03 10.77 -9.46
N SER A 53 -11.13 10.52 -10.78
CA SER A 53 -9.98 10.64 -11.69
C SER A 53 -9.43 12.07 -11.77
N GLU A 54 -10.31 13.07 -11.79
CA GLU A 54 -9.95 14.48 -11.79
C GLU A 54 -9.31 14.90 -10.46
N ILE A 55 -9.91 14.51 -9.33
CA ILE A 55 -9.32 14.75 -8.00
C ILE A 55 -7.93 14.12 -7.91
N ARG A 56 -7.78 12.87 -8.36
CA ARG A 56 -6.49 12.16 -8.32
C ARG A 56 -5.45 12.81 -9.24
N PHE A 57 -5.86 13.33 -10.40
CA PHE A 57 -4.97 14.09 -11.28
C PHE A 57 -4.38 15.29 -10.54
N TRP A 58 -5.24 16.12 -9.92
CA TRP A 58 -4.80 17.32 -9.22
C TRP A 58 -4.03 17.03 -7.92
N THR A 59 -4.42 16.00 -7.17
CA THR A 59 -3.82 15.73 -5.84
C THR A 59 -2.61 14.80 -5.87
N SER A 60 -2.43 13.98 -6.91
CA SER A 60 -1.37 12.95 -6.95
C SER A 60 -0.40 13.08 -8.13
N ILE A 61 -0.82 13.73 -9.23
CA ILE A 61 0.03 13.92 -10.42
C ILE A 61 0.56 15.35 -10.43
N VAL A 62 -0.34 16.32 -10.43
CA VAL A 62 0.00 17.74 -10.54
C VAL A 62 0.74 18.25 -9.31
N THR A 63 0.62 17.63 -8.14
CA THR A 63 1.39 17.92 -6.91
C THR A 63 2.80 17.34 -6.91
N SER A 64 3.14 16.46 -7.86
CA SER A 64 4.47 15.85 -7.91
C SER A 64 5.55 16.91 -8.16
N PRO A 65 6.77 16.76 -7.58
CA PRO A 65 7.92 17.60 -7.90
C PRO A 65 8.29 17.60 -9.40
N THR A 66 7.81 16.63 -10.19
CA THR A 66 8.01 16.65 -11.64
C THR A 66 7.45 17.89 -12.33
N PHE A 67 6.44 18.52 -11.72
CA PHE A 67 5.82 19.73 -12.24
C PHE A 67 6.46 21.02 -11.68
N ASP A 68 7.49 20.94 -10.82
CA ASP A 68 8.17 22.13 -10.28
C ASP A 68 8.69 23.07 -11.39
N PRO A 69 9.32 22.59 -12.48
CA PRO A 69 9.77 23.49 -13.56
C PRO A 69 8.61 24.27 -14.21
N LEU A 70 7.42 23.67 -14.28
CA LEU A 70 6.22 24.37 -14.77
C LEU A 70 5.70 25.37 -13.73
N ARG A 71 5.69 25.01 -12.44
CA ARG A 71 5.29 25.93 -11.36
C ARG A 71 6.21 27.15 -11.31
N GLU A 72 7.52 26.95 -11.42
CA GLU A 72 8.51 28.03 -11.46
C GLU A 72 8.31 28.92 -12.69
N LYS A 73 8.01 28.33 -13.85
CA LYS A 73 7.81 29.06 -15.10
C LYS A 73 6.53 29.91 -15.12
N TYR A 74 5.43 29.40 -14.56
CA TYR A 74 4.10 30.04 -14.67
C TYR A 74 3.63 30.73 -13.38
N GLY A 75 4.27 30.48 -12.23
CA GLY A 75 3.89 31.06 -10.94
C GLY A 75 2.40 30.83 -10.64
N ASP A 76 1.69 31.90 -10.31
CA ASP A 76 0.25 31.87 -10.02
C ASP A 76 -0.61 31.37 -11.21
N GLY A 77 -0.12 31.49 -12.44
CA GLY A 77 -0.78 31.01 -13.65
C GLY A 77 -0.60 29.52 -13.94
N PHE A 78 0.12 28.78 -13.08
CA PHE A 78 0.42 27.36 -13.30
C PHE A 78 -0.84 26.49 -13.42
N GLU A 79 -1.80 26.65 -12.50
CA GLU A 79 -3.02 25.84 -12.55
C GLU A 79 -3.85 26.12 -13.80
N ASP A 80 -3.96 27.39 -14.19
CA ASP A 80 -4.69 27.80 -15.40
C ASP A 80 -4.04 27.21 -16.65
N PHE A 81 -2.71 27.23 -16.74
CA PHE A 81 -1.98 26.57 -17.83
C PHE A 81 -2.27 25.07 -17.88
N ILE A 82 -2.22 24.38 -16.74
CA ILE A 82 -2.53 22.93 -16.70
C ILE A 82 -4.00 22.67 -17.08
N ARG A 83 -4.96 23.48 -16.63
CA ARG A 83 -6.38 23.36 -17.02
C ARG A 83 -6.60 23.61 -18.51
N GLU A 84 -5.85 24.54 -19.09
CA GLU A 84 -5.90 24.82 -20.52
C GLU A 84 -5.39 23.63 -21.34
N LYS A 85 -4.21 23.11 -20.95
CA LYS A 85 -3.46 22.12 -21.73
C LYS A 85 -3.86 20.68 -21.47
N VAL A 86 -4.30 20.33 -20.26
CA VAL A 86 -4.53 18.94 -19.87
C VAL A 86 -5.99 18.69 -19.51
N VAL A 87 -6.56 17.65 -20.10
CA VAL A 87 -7.88 17.13 -19.76
C VAL A 87 -7.72 15.76 -19.12
N PRO A 88 -7.98 15.60 -17.81
CA PRO A 88 -8.00 14.31 -17.16
C PRO A 88 -9.13 13.44 -17.73
N VAL A 89 -8.81 12.18 -18.05
CA VAL A 89 -9.78 11.21 -18.58
C VAL A 89 -9.78 9.97 -17.70
N ASN A 90 -10.92 9.60 -17.11
CA ASN A 90 -11.00 8.32 -16.40
C ASN A 90 -10.82 7.16 -17.39
N GLY A 91 -9.92 6.24 -17.10
CA GLY A 91 -9.73 5.08 -17.98
C GLY A 91 -8.90 3.93 -17.41
N ASP A 92 -9.26 2.71 -17.79
CA ASP A 92 -8.51 1.47 -17.53
C ASP A 92 -8.31 0.73 -18.85
N VAL A 93 -7.06 0.54 -19.26
CA VAL A 93 -6.72 -0.12 -20.52
C VAL A 93 -7.31 -1.52 -20.64
N GLY A 94 -7.53 -2.23 -19.52
CA GLY A 94 -8.14 -3.56 -19.53
C GLY A 94 -9.62 -3.58 -19.97
N ASN A 95 -10.26 -2.41 -20.05
CA ASN A 95 -11.65 -2.28 -20.50
C ASN A 95 -11.69 -1.77 -21.95
N GLU A 96 -12.69 -2.21 -22.71
CA GLU A 96 -12.92 -1.70 -24.06
C GLU A 96 -13.12 -0.18 -24.04
N PHE A 97 -12.50 0.52 -25.00
CA PHE A 97 -12.41 1.99 -25.05
C PHE A 97 -11.97 2.66 -23.74
N LEU A 98 -11.16 1.94 -22.95
CA LEU A 98 -10.71 2.34 -21.62
C LEU A 98 -11.85 2.53 -20.59
N GLY A 99 -13.07 2.07 -20.90
CA GLY A 99 -14.26 2.29 -20.08
C GLY A 99 -15.06 3.55 -20.45
N LEU A 100 -14.68 4.24 -21.53
CA LEU A 100 -15.47 5.32 -22.11
C LEU A 100 -16.62 4.76 -22.95
N ASP A 101 -17.71 5.52 -23.06
CA ASP A 101 -18.71 5.28 -24.10
C ASP A 101 -18.08 5.41 -25.49
N GLU A 102 -18.46 4.53 -26.42
CA GLU A 102 -17.86 4.48 -27.76
C GLU A 102 -17.97 5.82 -28.50
N LYS A 103 -19.10 6.55 -28.36
CA LYS A 103 -19.26 7.86 -29.02
C LYS A 103 -18.32 8.89 -28.41
N ALA A 104 -18.12 8.85 -27.10
CA ALA A 104 -17.17 9.72 -26.40
C ALA A 104 -15.73 9.40 -26.82
N ALA A 105 -15.35 8.12 -26.83
CA ALA A 105 -14.04 7.67 -27.29
C ALA A 105 -13.77 8.12 -28.74
N LYS A 106 -14.74 7.91 -29.64
CA LYS A 106 -14.65 8.34 -31.05
C LYS A 106 -14.51 9.85 -31.19
N LYS A 107 -15.23 10.64 -30.38
CA LYS A 107 -15.11 12.11 -30.38
C LYS A 107 -13.71 12.55 -29.98
N ILE A 108 -13.15 11.98 -28.91
CA ILE A 108 -11.79 12.32 -28.43
C ILE A 108 -10.74 11.87 -29.45
N MET A 109 -10.83 10.62 -29.95
CA MET A 109 -9.83 10.07 -30.87
C MET A 109 -9.82 10.79 -32.22
N ARG A 110 -10.97 11.25 -32.73
CA ARG A 110 -11.03 12.07 -33.94
C ARG A 110 -10.35 13.44 -33.81
N ASP A 111 -10.18 13.91 -32.58
CA ASP A 111 -9.50 15.16 -32.25
C ASP A 111 -8.00 14.95 -31.94
N CYS A 112 -7.57 13.73 -31.62
CA CYS A 112 -6.18 13.42 -31.30
C CYS A 112 -5.35 13.15 -32.56
N ASP A 113 -4.07 13.53 -32.52
CA ASP A 113 -3.08 13.30 -33.57
C ASP A 113 -2.21 12.07 -33.31
N ILE A 114 -2.03 11.69 -32.03
CA ILE A 114 -1.23 10.53 -31.62
C ILE A 114 -1.64 10.02 -30.24
N ILE A 115 -1.51 8.71 -30.03
CA ILE A 115 -1.58 8.07 -28.71
C ILE A 115 -0.15 7.80 -28.21
N ILE A 116 0.16 8.21 -26.98
CA ILE A 116 1.36 7.78 -26.26
C ILE A 116 0.91 6.84 -25.14
N ASN A 117 1.28 5.57 -25.24
CA ASN A 117 0.90 4.52 -24.31
C ASN A 117 2.07 4.09 -23.42
N GLY A 118 2.11 4.63 -22.21
CA GLY A 118 2.99 4.20 -21.11
C GLY A 118 2.34 3.27 -20.09
N ALA A 119 1.16 2.69 -20.38
CA ALA A 119 0.52 1.76 -19.44
C ALA A 119 1.33 0.47 -19.30
N GLY A 120 1.43 -0.01 -18.06
CA GLY A 120 2.04 -1.29 -17.74
C GLY A 120 2.03 -1.56 -16.24
N ASN A 121 1.95 -2.83 -15.87
CA ASN A 121 2.28 -3.27 -14.52
C ASN A 121 3.78 -3.58 -14.50
N VAL A 122 4.56 -2.90 -13.64
CA VAL A 122 6.02 -3.09 -13.51
C VAL A 122 6.42 -4.11 -12.44
N THR A 123 5.44 -4.78 -11.83
CA THR A 123 5.70 -5.95 -10.99
C THR A 123 6.36 -7.02 -11.85
N PHE A 124 7.43 -7.67 -11.38
CA PHE A 124 8.14 -8.68 -12.18
C PHE A 124 7.30 -9.95 -12.43
N ASN A 125 6.62 -10.44 -11.39
CA ASN A 125 5.78 -11.64 -11.44
C ASN A 125 4.33 -11.34 -10.98
N PRO A 126 3.56 -10.56 -11.75
CA PRO A 126 2.13 -10.43 -11.50
C PRO A 126 1.42 -11.74 -11.85
N PRO A 127 0.20 -11.96 -11.34
CA PRO A 127 -0.65 -13.04 -11.81
C PRO A 127 -0.79 -12.97 -13.33
N LEU A 128 -0.65 -14.11 -14.02
CA LEU A 128 -0.63 -14.17 -15.49
C LEU A 128 -1.84 -13.44 -16.11
N GLU A 129 -3.04 -13.69 -15.57
CA GLU A 129 -4.27 -13.03 -16.01
C GLU A 129 -4.19 -11.50 -15.89
N SER A 130 -3.63 -10.99 -14.78
CA SER A 130 -3.44 -9.55 -14.59
C SER A 130 -2.45 -8.96 -15.59
N ALA A 131 -1.35 -9.66 -15.88
CA ALA A 131 -0.36 -9.23 -16.87
C ALA A 131 -0.98 -9.16 -18.27
N LEU A 132 -1.72 -10.20 -18.67
CA LEU A 132 -2.41 -10.25 -19.97
C LEU A 132 -3.51 -9.21 -20.09
N ARG A 133 -4.33 -9.00 -19.04
CA ARG A 133 -5.37 -7.96 -19.04
C ARG A 133 -4.78 -6.58 -19.29
N THR A 134 -3.67 -6.23 -18.65
CA THR A 134 -3.05 -4.91 -18.81
C THR A 134 -2.29 -4.77 -20.12
N ASN A 135 -1.41 -5.72 -20.46
CA ASN A 135 -0.48 -5.55 -21.57
C ASN A 135 -1.05 -6.08 -22.91
N VAL A 136 -1.79 -7.18 -22.91
CA VAL A 136 -2.33 -7.80 -24.14
C VAL A 136 -3.71 -7.24 -24.47
N VAL A 137 -4.69 -7.44 -23.58
CA VAL A 137 -6.06 -6.91 -23.77
C VAL A 137 -6.03 -5.39 -23.85
N GLY A 138 -5.23 -4.75 -23.00
CA GLY A 138 -5.03 -3.30 -23.05
C GLY A 138 -4.44 -2.80 -24.37
N SER A 139 -3.47 -3.49 -24.95
CA SER A 139 -2.94 -3.11 -26.27
C SER A 139 -3.99 -3.24 -27.37
N ASN A 140 -4.79 -4.32 -27.36
CA ASN A 140 -5.90 -4.47 -28.30
C ASN A 140 -6.95 -3.36 -28.18
N ASN A 141 -7.31 -2.97 -26.96
CA ASN A 141 -8.25 -1.86 -26.72
C ASN A 141 -7.69 -0.52 -27.21
N ILE A 142 -6.39 -0.28 -27.03
CA ILE A 142 -5.73 0.92 -27.51
C ILE A 142 -5.63 0.94 -29.04
N LEU A 143 -5.35 -0.20 -29.68
CA LEU A 143 -5.38 -0.33 -31.14
C LEU A 143 -6.78 -0.04 -31.72
N LYS A 144 -7.85 -0.52 -31.06
CA LYS A 144 -9.23 -0.18 -31.42
C LYS A 144 -9.48 1.33 -31.34
N MET A 145 -9.00 2.00 -30.29
CA MET A 145 -9.10 3.46 -30.16
C MET A 145 -8.27 4.21 -31.21
N ALA A 146 -7.03 3.76 -31.48
CA ALA A 146 -6.17 4.37 -32.48
C ALA A 146 -6.83 4.41 -33.87
N ARG A 147 -7.56 3.36 -34.25
CA ARG A 147 -8.32 3.30 -35.50
C ARG A 147 -9.48 4.30 -35.61
N MET A 148 -9.92 4.89 -34.49
CA MET A 148 -10.94 5.93 -34.50
C MET A 148 -10.37 7.32 -34.86
N MET A 149 -9.05 7.46 -34.85
CA MET A 149 -8.35 8.69 -35.22
C MET A 149 -8.44 8.96 -36.72
N LYS A 150 -8.27 10.22 -37.13
CA LYS A 150 -8.18 10.57 -38.55
C LYS A 150 -6.93 9.98 -39.20
N ARG A 151 -5.83 9.97 -38.44
CA ARG A 151 -4.54 9.35 -38.80
C ARG A 151 -4.10 8.47 -37.62
N PRO A 152 -4.39 7.16 -37.65
CA PRO A 152 -4.05 6.25 -36.55
C PRO A 152 -2.54 6.24 -36.28
N ALA A 153 -2.14 6.70 -35.09
CA ALA A 153 -0.74 6.76 -34.69
C ALA A 153 -0.57 6.41 -33.22
N LEU A 154 0.40 5.53 -32.93
CA LEU A 154 0.66 4.99 -31.60
C LEU A 154 2.17 4.92 -31.31
N VAL A 155 2.58 5.52 -30.19
CA VAL A 155 3.85 5.21 -29.52
C VAL A 155 3.54 4.33 -28.30
N HIS A 156 4.12 3.14 -28.25
CA HIS A 156 3.97 2.22 -27.13
C HIS A 156 5.28 2.07 -26.36
N VAL A 157 5.23 2.29 -25.05
CA VAL A 157 6.36 2.09 -24.15
C VAL A 157 6.39 0.63 -23.69
N SER A 158 7.45 -0.05 -24.12
CA SER A 158 7.81 -1.41 -23.77
C SER A 158 9.05 -1.41 -22.86
N THR A 159 9.94 -2.38 -23.00
CA THR A 159 11.18 -2.52 -22.24
C THR A 159 12.25 -3.22 -23.06
N CYS A 160 13.53 -2.87 -22.87
CA CYS A 160 14.65 -3.58 -23.50
C CYS A 160 14.68 -5.07 -23.13
N PHE A 161 14.16 -5.41 -21.95
CA PHE A 161 14.18 -6.77 -21.41
C PHE A 161 13.23 -7.76 -22.09
N VAL A 162 12.42 -7.33 -23.08
CA VAL A 162 11.71 -8.26 -23.98
C VAL A 162 12.67 -9.18 -24.74
N ALA A 163 13.97 -8.83 -24.78
CA ALA A 163 15.04 -9.69 -25.26
C ALA A 163 15.09 -11.06 -24.55
N GLY A 164 14.64 -11.18 -23.30
CA GLY A 164 14.67 -12.41 -22.50
C GLY A 164 16.09 -12.81 -22.08
N LYS A 165 16.36 -14.09 -21.89
CA LYS A 165 17.61 -14.63 -21.30
C LYS A 165 18.78 -14.78 -22.28
N ARG A 166 18.76 -14.04 -23.39
CA ARG A 166 19.86 -14.10 -24.37
C ARG A 166 20.94 -13.06 -24.05
N SER A 167 22.18 -13.40 -24.34
CA SER A 167 23.33 -12.50 -24.21
C SER A 167 23.80 -12.00 -25.57
N GLY A 168 24.49 -10.86 -25.58
CA GLY A 168 25.06 -10.23 -26.77
C GLY A 168 24.30 -8.99 -27.24
N ALA A 169 24.60 -8.57 -28.47
CA ALA A 169 24.03 -7.37 -29.08
C ALA A 169 22.54 -7.57 -29.43
N ILE A 170 21.72 -6.63 -28.96
CA ILE A 170 20.27 -6.59 -29.17
C ILE A 170 19.95 -5.41 -30.09
N TRP A 171 19.57 -5.70 -31.33
CA TRP A 171 19.39 -4.68 -32.36
C TRP A 171 17.94 -4.22 -32.50
N GLU A 172 17.74 -2.94 -32.78
CA GLU A 172 16.40 -2.36 -33.01
C GLU A 172 15.74 -2.83 -34.31
N ASN A 173 16.52 -3.36 -35.26
CA ASN A 173 16.01 -3.86 -36.54
C ASN A 173 15.65 -5.37 -36.50
N GLU A 174 15.77 -6.03 -35.35
CA GLU A 174 15.37 -7.43 -35.23
C GLU A 174 13.86 -7.61 -35.43
N LYS A 175 13.48 -8.73 -36.06
CA LYS A 175 12.08 -9.07 -36.28
C LYS A 175 11.36 -9.24 -34.94
N VAL A 176 10.32 -8.43 -34.73
CA VAL A 176 9.46 -8.48 -33.52
C VAL A 176 8.43 -9.61 -33.63
N VAL A 177 7.71 -9.70 -34.76
CA VAL A 177 6.65 -10.70 -34.94
C VAL A 177 7.23 -12.12 -35.00
N GLY A 178 6.76 -12.99 -34.11
CA GLY A 178 7.24 -14.37 -33.96
C GLY A 178 8.55 -14.48 -33.19
N TYR A 179 9.00 -13.41 -32.53
CA TYR A 179 10.18 -13.44 -31.68
C TYR A 179 9.91 -14.23 -30.39
N PHE A 180 10.86 -15.06 -30.02
CA PHE A 180 11.01 -15.61 -28.67
C PHE A 180 12.50 -15.83 -28.37
N PRO A 181 12.94 -15.66 -27.10
CA PRO A 181 14.36 -15.67 -26.73
C PRO A 181 15.11 -16.96 -27.10
N ARG A 182 14.49 -18.13 -26.90
CA ARG A 182 15.10 -19.45 -27.16
C ARG A 182 15.02 -19.92 -28.62
N LYS A 183 14.77 -19.03 -29.59
CA LYS A 183 14.63 -19.39 -31.01
C LYS A 183 15.80 -20.16 -31.61
N ASN A 184 17.01 -19.92 -31.12
CA ASN A 184 18.21 -20.61 -31.59
C ASN A 184 18.36 -22.02 -30.97
N GLU A 185 17.74 -22.26 -29.81
CA GLU A 185 17.72 -23.58 -29.15
C GLU A 185 16.57 -24.45 -29.68
N LEU A 186 15.42 -23.84 -29.94
CA LEU A 186 14.20 -24.51 -30.41
C LEU A 186 14.03 -24.37 -31.93
N VAL A 187 15.04 -24.82 -32.68
CA VAL A 187 15.07 -24.71 -34.16
C VAL A 187 13.84 -25.37 -34.78
N GLY A 188 13.23 -24.69 -35.75
CA GLY A 188 12.00 -25.15 -36.44
C GLY A 188 10.70 -24.83 -35.71
N THR A 189 10.77 -24.30 -34.48
CA THR A 189 9.58 -23.86 -33.74
C THR A 189 9.11 -22.50 -34.23
N VAL A 190 7.81 -22.37 -34.49
CA VAL A 190 7.14 -21.10 -34.80
C VAL A 190 6.41 -20.61 -33.56
N PHE A 191 6.69 -19.36 -33.16
CA PHE A 191 5.97 -18.70 -32.08
C PHE A 191 4.85 -17.84 -32.66
N ASP A 192 3.60 -18.24 -32.39
CA ASP A 192 2.40 -17.47 -32.75
C ASP A 192 1.83 -16.80 -31.51
N VAL A 193 1.91 -15.47 -31.46
CA VAL A 193 1.45 -14.66 -30.34
C VAL A 193 -0.04 -14.86 -30.05
N ASN A 194 -0.89 -15.05 -31.07
CA ASN A 194 -2.34 -15.16 -30.86
C ASN A 194 -2.68 -16.49 -30.21
N LYS A 195 -2.09 -17.58 -30.73
CA LYS A 195 -2.22 -18.91 -30.13
C LYS A 195 -1.64 -18.94 -28.70
N GLU A 196 -0.52 -18.26 -28.48
CA GLU A 196 0.10 -18.18 -27.17
C GLU A 196 -0.81 -17.50 -26.14
N ILE A 197 -1.51 -16.43 -26.54
CA ILE A 197 -2.48 -15.74 -25.67
C ILE A 197 -3.68 -16.64 -25.35
N GLU A 198 -4.21 -17.36 -26.34
CA GLU A 198 -5.30 -18.32 -26.14
C GLU A 198 -4.90 -19.42 -25.16
N ASP A 199 -3.68 -19.95 -25.31
CA ASP A 199 -3.13 -20.95 -24.41
C ASP A 199 -2.97 -20.42 -22.97
N CYS A 200 -2.48 -19.19 -22.80
CA CYS A 200 -2.39 -18.58 -21.47
C CYS A 200 -3.76 -18.36 -20.82
N ALA A 201 -4.79 -18.04 -21.61
CA ALA A 201 -6.16 -17.95 -21.12
C ALA A 201 -6.66 -19.33 -20.63
N ARG A 202 -6.34 -20.41 -21.36
CA ARG A 202 -6.66 -21.79 -20.94
C ARG A 202 -5.96 -22.17 -19.64
N LEU A 203 -4.69 -21.80 -19.44
CA LEU A 203 -3.97 -22.03 -18.18
C LEU A 203 -4.63 -21.32 -17.00
N SER A 204 -5.10 -20.09 -17.20
CA SER A 204 -5.79 -19.33 -16.15
C SER A 204 -7.13 -19.97 -15.78
N GLU A 205 -7.85 -20.51 -16.75
CA GLU A 205 -9.10 -21.24 -16.51
C GLU A 205 -8.85 -22.59 -15.83
N GLN A 206 -7.80 -23.32 -16.23
CA GLN A 206 -7.40 -24.56 -15.57
C GLN A 206 -7.12 -24.32 -14.08
N ALA A 207 -6.38 -23.26 -13.72
CA ALA A 207 -6.16 -22.92 -12.31
C ALA A 207 -7.47 -22.65 -11.55
N ARG A 208 -8.51 -22.08 -12.19
CA ARG A 208 -9.81 -21.89 -11.55
C ARG A 208 -10.56 -23.20 -11.34
N GLN A 209 -10.42 -24.15 -12.27
CA GLN A 209 -10.99 -25.49 -12.17
C GLN A 209 -10.29 -26.29 -11.06
N GLU A 210 -8.96 -26.28 -11.01
CA GLU A 210 -8.18 -26.88 -9.91
C GLU A 210 -8.59 -26.32 -8.54
N ALA A 211 -8.87 -25.01 -8.46
CA ALA A 211 -9.35 -24.37 -7.24
C ALA A 211 -10.77 -24.82 -6.79
N THR A 212 -11.48 -25.60 -7.59
CA THR A 212 -12.78 -26.19 -7.25
C THR A 212 -12.72 -27.69 -6.97
N ASP A 213 -11.53 -28.30 -7.06
CA ASP A 213 -11.36 -29.72 -6.75
C ASP A 213 -11.63 -29.98 -5.27
N ALA A 214 -12.28 -31.12 -4.97
CA ALA A 214 -12.67 -31.46 -3.61
C ALA A 214 -11.48 -31.47 -2.62
N VAL A 215 -10.32 -31.96 -3.06
CA VAL A 215 -9.07 -31.95 -2.27
C VAL A 215 -8.59 -30.53 -2.02
N GLN A 216 -8.66 -29.66 -3.02
CA GLN A 216 -8.17 -28.29 -2.91
C GLN A 216 -9.11 -27.44 -2.03
N ILE A 217 -10.43 -27.64 -2.14
CA ILE A 217 -11.42 -27.06 -1.22
C ILE A 217 -11.14 -27.48 0.23
N ALA A 218 -10.83 -28.76 0.46
CA ALA A 218 -10.47 -29.26 1.79
C ALA A 218 -9.20 -28.57 2.33
N LYS A 219 -8.16 -28.41 1.49
CA LYS A 219 -6.93 -27.67 1.85
C LYS A 219 -7.19 -26.21 2.19
N PHE A 220 -8.02 -25.49 1.42
CA PHE A 220 -8.37 -24.11 1.74
C PHE A 220 -9.08 -23.98 3.07
N ARG A 221 -9.92 -24.96 3.40
CA ARG A 221 -10.57 -25.04 4.71
C ARG A 221 -9.59 -25.34 5.82
N GLU A 222 -8.66 -26.27 5.63
CA GLU A 222 -7.58 -26.55 6.58
C GLU A 222 -6.72 -25.32 6.86
N GLN A 223 -6.22 -24.65 5.81
CA GLN A 223 -5.42 -23.42 5.93
C GLN A 223 -6.18 -22.27 6.61
N ALA A 224 -7.46 -22.10 6.27
CA ALA A 224 -8.30 -21.09 6.91
C ALA A 224 -8.50 -21.39 8.41
N ARG A 225 -8.66 -22.66 8.79
CA ARG A 225 -8.77 -23.09 10.20
C ARG A 225 -7.45 -22.91 10.93
N GLU A 226 -6.32 -23.31 10.35
CA GLU A 226 -4.98 -23.10 10.93
C GLU A 226 -4.74 -21.62 11.19
N ARG A 227 -5.06 -20.74 10.23
CA ARG A 227 -4.94 -19.30 10.42
C ARG A 227 -5.86 -18.77 11.51
N PHE A 228 -7.07 -19.31 11.65
CA PHE A 228 -7.96 -18.93 12.75
C PHE A 228 -7.38 -19.33 14.10
N VAL A 229 -6.79 -20.52 14.21
CA VAL A 229 -6.07 -20.95 15.42
C VAL A 229 -4.90 -20.00 15.72
N GLU A 230 -4.09 -19.63 14.72
CA GLU A 230 -2.99 -18.66 14.88
C GLU A 230 -3.46 -17.25 15.26
N GLU A 231 -4.65 -16.84 14.82
CA GLU A 231 -5.26 -15.54 15.10
C GLU A 231 -6.08 -15.53 16.40
N GLY A 232 -6.13 -16.63 17.15
CA GLY A 232 -6.97 -16.78 18.34
C GLY A 232 -8.47 -16.61 18.04
N ARG A 233 -8.90 -17.09 16.87
CA ARG A 233 -10.30 -17.11 16.40
C ARG A 233 -10.85 -18.52 16.50
N ASP A 234 -12.16 -18.64 16.64
CA ASP A 234 -12.83 -19.95 16.65
C ASP A 234 -12.73 -20.61 15.26
N PRO A 235 -11.94 -21.71 15.09
CA PRO A 235 -11.79 -22.39 13.80
C PRO A 235 -13.04 -23.13 13.34
N ASP A 236 -14.09 -23.20 14.18
CA ASP A 236 -15.34 -23.89 13.91
C ASP A 236 -16.52 -22.92 13.66
N ASP A 237 -16.30 -21.60 13.66
CA ASP A 237 -17.28 -20.61 13.16
C ASP A 237 -17.41 -20.69 11.64
N GLU A 238 -18.43 -21.42 11.17
CA GLU A 238 -18.69 -21.67 9.75
C GLU A 238 -18.94 -20.42 8.90
N ASP A 239 -19.50 -19.35 9.46
CA ASP A 239 -19.85 -18.16 8.68
C ASP A 239 -18.62 -17.27 8.43
N GLU A 240 -17.74 -17.13 9.43
CA GLU A 240 -16.45 -16.49 9.24
C GLU A 240 -15.49 -17.35 8.40
N LEU A 241 -15.52 -18.68 8.61
CA LEU A 241 -14.67 -19.62 7.91
C LEU A 241 -14.96 -19.64 6.40
N LYS A 242 -16.22 -19.50 5.96
CA LYS A 242 -16.56 -19.34 4.53
C LYS A 242 -15.84 -18.16 3.88
N SER A 243 -15.78 -17.02 4.57
CA SER A 243 -15.12 -15.81 4.08
C SER A 243 -13.59 -15.97 4.06
N ALA A 244 -13.04 -16.70 5.03
CA ALA A 244 -11.62 -17.06 5.05
C ALA A 244 -11.26 -18.05 3.92
N ILE A 245 -12.04 -19.10 3.72
CA ILE A 245 -11.89 -20.06 2.61
C ILE A 245 -11.95 -19.34 1.26
N PHE A 246 -12.89 -18.42 1.08
CA PHE A 246 -12.96 -17.62 -0.15
C PHE A 246 -11.69 -16.80 -0.40
N ARG A 247 -11.10 -16.24 0.67
CA ARG A 247 -9.82 -15.52 0.60
C ARG A 247 -8.67 -16.46 0.26
N GLU A 248 -8.54 -17.62 0.93
CA GLU A 248 -7.50 -18.62 0.63
C GLU A 248 -7.60 -19.10 -0.82
N ARG A 249 -8.80 -19.42 -1.30
CA ARG A 249 -9.03 -19.80 -2.69
C ARG A 249 -8.57 -18.71 -3.66
N LYS A 250 -8.92 -17.45 -3.38
CA LYS A 250 -8.53 -16.31 -4.24
C LYS A 250 -7.02 -16.10 -4.27
N MET A 251 -6.36 -16.23 -3.11
CA MET A 251 -4.90 -16.12 -3.00
C MET A 251 -4.20 -17.28 -3.71
N TRP A 252 -4.70 -18.49 -3.55
CA TRP A 252 -4.16 -19.66 -4.24
C TRP A 252 -4.30 -19.56 -5.76
N ILE A 253 -5.45 -19.14 -6.29
CA ILE A 253 -5.61 -18.91 -7.75
C ILE A 253 -4.60 -17.87 -8.23
N ARG A 254 -4.38 -16.81 -7.45
CA ARG A 254 -3.42 -15.76 -7.75
C ARG A 254 -1.98 -16.30 -7.81
N GLU A 255 -1.59 -17.12 -6.83
CA GLU A 255 -0.27 -17.75 -6.77
C GLU A 255 -0.09 -18.77 -7.89
N ARG A 256 -1.05 -19.67 -8.08
CA ARG A 256 -1.02 -20.70 -9.12
C ARG A 256 -0.91 -20.10 -10.52
N THR A 257 -1.68 -19.06 -10.81
CA THR A 257 -1.58 -18.35 -12.10
C THR A 257 -0.26 -17.59 -12.26
N THR A 258 0.38 -17.18 -11.16
CA THR A 258 1.72 -16.60 -11.19
C THR A 258 2.75 -17.68 -11.51
N GLU A 259 2.70 -18.84 -10.86
CA GLU A 259 3.57 -19.99 -11.14
C GLU A 259 3.49 -20.42 -12.61
N LEU A 260 2.29 -20.70 -13.12
CA LEU A 260 2.07 -21.11 -14.50
C LEU A 260 2.57 -20.08 -15.51
N GLY A 261 2.39 -18.79 -15.20
CA GLY A 261 2.92 -17.70 -16.01
C GLY A 261 4.45 -17.64 -16.02
N ALA A 262 5.08 -17.86 -14.86
CA ALA A 262 6.53 -17.88 -14.73
C ALA A 262 7.13 -19.10 -15.45
N GLU A 263 6.55 -20.29 -15.30
CA GLU A 263 6.94 -21.50 -16.03
C GLU A 263 6.87 -21.29 -17.55
N ARG A 264 5.81 -20.66 -18.05
CA ARG A 264 5.69 -20.33 -19.48
C ARG A 264 6.73 -19.33 -19.95
N ALA A 265 6.92 -18.23 -19.21
CA ALA A 265 7.92 -17.23 -19.52
C ALA A 265 9.32 -17.87 -19.59
N GLU A 266 9.66 -18.66 -18.58
CA GLU A 266 10.91 -19.42 -18.49
C GLU A 266 11.10 -20.36 -19.68
N TYR A 267 10.05 -21.14 -20.02
CA TYR A 267 10.11 -22.11 -21.11
C TYR A 267 10.46 -21.46 -22.45
N TRP A 268 9.91 -20.29 -22.75
CA TRP A 268 10.25 -19.57 -23.98
C TRP A 268 11.53 -18.73 -23.86
N GLY A 269 12.03 -18.56 -22.64
CA GLY A 269 13.29 -17.91 -22.31
C GLY A 269 13.18 -16.44 -21.92
N TRP A 270 12.02 -15.96 -21.50
CA TRP A 270 11.90 -14.65 -20.83
C TRP A 270 12.31 -14.76 -19.37
N THR A 271 12.74 -13.65 -18.77
CA THR A 271 13.26 -13.64 -17.39
C THR A 271 12.14 -13.69 -16.35
N ASN A 272 10.94 -13.24 -16.70
CA ASN A 272 9.77 -13.15 -15.82
C ASN A 272 8.50 -12.85 -16.63
N ILE A 273 7.35 -12.85 -15.96
CA ILE A 273 6.03 -12.61 -16.56
C ILE A 273 5.90 -11.20 -17.15
N TYR A 274 6.55 -10.20 -16.53
CA TYR A 274 6.56 -8.83 -17.04
C TYR A 274 7.16 -8.72 -18.44
N THR A 275 8.39 -9.20 -18.62
CA THR A 275 9.10 -9.14 -19.91
C THR A 275 8.40 -9.96 -20.98
N TYR A 276 7.87 -11.12 -20.59
CA TYR A 276 7.06 -11.98 -21.43
C TYR A 276 5.80 -11.26 -21.93
N SER A 277 4.97 -10.73 -21.04
CA SER A 277 3.71 -10.05 -21.42
C SER A 277 3.94 -8.76 -22.21
N LYS A 278 5.03 -8.03 -21.96
CA LYS A 278 5.44 -6.90 -22.80
C LYS A 278 5.85 -7.34 -24.21
N SER A 279 6.55 -8.46 -24.34
CA SER A 279 6.88 -9.02 -25.67
C SER A 279 5.63 -9.42 -26.45
N LEU A 280 4.63 -10.04 -25.79
CA LEU A 280 3.34 -10.35 -26.44
C LEU A 280 2.66 -9.07 -26.95
N ALA A 281 2.61 -8.02 -26.13
CA ALA A 281 2.02 -6.74 -26.52
C ALA A 281 2.72 -6.11 -27.73
N GLU A 282 4.06 -6.13 -27.76
CA GLU A 282 4.83 -5.65 -28.92
C GLU A 282 4.48 -6.40 -30.19
N GLN A 283 4.34 -7.72 -30.12
CA GLN A 283 4.01 -8.55 -31.28
C GLN A 283 2.61 -8.24 -31.83
N ILE A 284 1.63 -8.07 -30.95
CA ILE A 284 0.26 -7.64 -31.35
C ILE A 284 0.32 -6.30 -32.08
N ILE A 285 1.02 -5.32 -31.52
CA ILE A 285 1.14 -3.98 -32.13
C ILE A 285 1.91 -4.06 -33.45
N ALA A 286 3.01 -4.80 -33.50
CA ALA A 286 3.86 -4.96 -34.67
C ALA A 286 3.14 -5.62 -35.86
N GLN A 287 2.13 -6.45 -35.61
CA GLN A 287 1.30 -7.08 -36.66
C GLN A 287 0.33 -6.11 -37.36
N GLN A 288 0.14 -4.88 -36.86
CA GLN A 288 -0.88 -3.96 -37.38
C GLN A 288 -0.32 -3.07 -38.49
N ASP A 289 -0.57 -3.40 -39.76
CA ASP A 289 -0.07 -2.61 -40.91
C ASP A 289 -0.93 -1.39 -41.27
N ASP A 290 -2.10 -1.26 -40.65
CA ASP A 290 -3.07 -0.18 -40.91
C ASP A 290 -2.86 1.07 -40.06
N ILE A 291 -1.88 1.07 -39.15
CA ILE A 291 -1.57 2.19 -38.25
C ILE A 291 -0.08 2.55 -38.25
N ILE A 292 0.23 3.81 -37.94
CA ILE A 292 1.60 4.25 -37.65
C ILE A 292 1.93 3.83 -36.23
N LYS A 293 3.06 3.13 -36.05
CA LYS A 293 3.41 2.49 -34.79
C LYS A 293 4.89 2.58 -34.49
N ILE A 294 5.21 2.90 -33.25
CA ILE A 294 6.56 2.88 -32.72
C ILE A 294 6.56 2.21 -31.34
N LEU A 295 7.55 1.37 -31.08
CA LEU A 295 7.86 0.72 -29.82
C LEU A 295 9.08 1.40 -29.21
N VAL A 296 8.92 2.03 -28.04
CA VAL A 296 10.05 2.59 -27.28
C VAL A 296 10.39 1.62 -26.16
N ARG A 297 11.63 1.16 -26.10
CA ARG A 297 12.15 0.20 -25.13
C ARG A 297 13.17 0.89 -24.23
N PRO A 298 12.80 1.38 -23.04
CA PRO A 298 13.77 1.81 -22.04
C PRO A 298 14.52 0.62 -21.43
N SER A 299 15.80 0.83 -21.09
CA SER A 299 16.56 -0.05 -20.19
C SER A 299 16.20 0.22 -18.72
N VAL A 300 17.11 -0.01 -17.76
CA VAL A 300 16.84 0.28 -16.35
C VAL A 300 16.71 1.79 -16.16
N VAL A 301 15.50 2.27 -15.91
CA VAL A 301 15.25 3.71 -15.75
C VAL A 301 15.56 4.14 -14.32
N GLU A 302 16.49 5.07 -14.16
CA GLU A 302 16.97 5.58 -12.87
C GLU A 302 16.71 7.09 -12.71
N SER A 303 17.23 7.67 -11.63
CA SER A 303 17.02 9.07 -11.24
C SER A 303 17.27 10.05 -12.38
N ALA A 304 16.50 11.14 -12.41
CA ALA A 304 16.67 12.21 -13.38
C ALA A 304 18.09 12.77 -13.34
N ASN A 305 18.70 12.97 -14.52
CA ASN A 305 19.99 13.64 -14.62
C ASN A 305 19.83 15.16 -14.58
N GLN A 306 18.84 15.69 -15.29
CA GLN A 306 18.58 17.13 -15.39
C GLN A 306 17.12 17.51 -15.14
N TYR A 307 16.16 16.79 -15.74
CA TYR A 307 14.73 17.16 -15.66
C TYR A 307 13.90 16.13 -14.88
N PRO A 308 13.01 16.51 -13.94
CA PRO A 308 12.63 17.88 -13.54
C PRO A 308 13.75 18.63 -12.81
N PHE A 309 14.58 17.89 -12.08
CA PHE A 309 15.82 18.34 -11.45
C PHE A 309 16.68 17.10 -11.18
N ALA A 310 17.99 17.29 -11.01
CA ALA A 310 18.92 16.20 -10.76
C ALA A 310 18.54 15.41 -9.50
N GLY A 311 18.47 14.08 -9.63
CA GLY A 311 18.26 13.16 -8.52
C GLY A 311 16.81 12.83 -8.22
N TRP A 312 15.84 13.44 -8.92
CA TRP A 312 14.43 13.07 -8.76
C TRP A 312 14.19 11.60 -9.15
N ASN A 313 13.52 10.83 -8.28
CA ASN A 313 13.18 9.43 -8.51
C ASN A 313 11.88 9.07 -7.75
N GLU A 314 11.01 8.28 -8.35
CA GLU A 314 9.81 7.69 -7.72
C GLU A 314 9.66 6.20 -8.08
N GLY A 315 10.56 5.68 -8.93
CA GLY A 315 10.55 4.28 -9.32
C GLY A 315 11.17 3.40 -8.25
N PHE A 316 10.56 2.24 -8.00
CA PHE A 316 11.27 1.15 -7.34
C PHE A 316 12.25 0.54 -8.35
N THR A 317 13.49 1.01 -8.35
CA THR A 317 14.48 0.69 -9.37
C THR A 317 15.37 -0.49 -8.98
N THR A 318 16.07 -1.07 -9.96
CA THR A 318 16.91 -2.26 -9.77
C THR A 318 18.11 -1.98 -8.85
N THR A 319 18.53 -0.73 -8.74
CA THR A 319 19.71 -0.33 -7.96
C THR A 319 19.39 -0.05 -6.49
N ALA A 320 18.15 0.31 -6.14
CA ALA A 320 17.79 0.64 -4.75
C ALA A 320 17.99 -0.53 -3.76
N PRO A 321 17.58 -1.78 -4.08
CA PRO A 321 17.87 -2.94 -3.22
C PRO A 321 19.37 -3.22 -3.08
N LEU A 322 20.16 -3.06 -4.15
CA LEU A 322 21.61 -3.24 -4.12
C LEU A 322 22.29 -2.31 -3.11
N ILE A 323 21.87 -1.04 -3.09
CA ILE A 323 22.38 -0.03 -2.17
C ILE A 323 21.95 -0.35 -0.75
N LEU A 324 20.69 -0.74 -0.55
CA LEU A 324 20.17 -1.10 0.76
C LEU A 324 20.96 -2.27 1.37
N ILE A 325 21.25 -3.30 0.58
CA ILE A 325 22.07 -4.45 0.99
C ILE A 325 23.47 -4.00 1.44
N ALA A 326 24.12 -3.13 0.66
CA ALA A 326 25.43 -2.60 1.00
C ALA A 326 25.41 -1.73 2.27
N LEU A 327 24.38 -0.90 2.45
CA LEU A 327 24.18 -0.06 3.63
C LEU A 327 23.86 -0.89 4.89
N ARG A 328 23.15 -2.01 4.74
CA ARG A 328 22.87 -2.98 5.83
C ARG A 328 24.09 -3.81 6.23
N GLY A 329 25.25 -3.57 5.62
CA GLY A 329 26.53 -4.10 6.08
C GLY A 329 26.92 -5.45 5.49
N GLN A 330 26.24 -5.95 4.46
CA GLN A 330 26.73 -7.10 3.69
C GLN A 330 27.84 -6.65 2.73
N PRO A 331 29.11 -7.08 2.92
CA PRO A 331 30.20 -6.69 2.04
C PRO A 331 30.23 -7.48 0.75
N ILE A 332 29.66 -8.68 0.72
CA ILE A 332 29.82 -9.62 -0.38
C ILE A 332 28.56 -9.61 -1.25
N ILE A 333 28.68 -9.10 -2.47
CA ILE A 333 27.56 -8.98 -3.41
C ILE A 333 27.79 -9.92 -4.60
N PRO A 334 26.92 -10.92 -4.82
CA PRO A 334 27.08 -11.84 -5.94
C PRO A 334 26.76 -11.15 -7.28
N VAL A 335 27.75 -10.99 -8.15
CA VAL A 335 27.60 -10.36 -9.47
C VAL A 335 28.50 -11.01 -10.52
N ASN A 336 28.13 -10.88 -11.79
CA ASN A 336 29.08 -11.03 -12.88
C ASN A 336 29.77 -9.68 -13.13
N GLU A 337 31.04 -9.55 -12.73
CA GLU A 337 31.80 -8.29 -12.79
C GLU A 337 31.82 -7.62 -14.17
N LYS A 338 31.74 -8.40 -15.26
CA LYS A 338 31.83 -7.88 -16.64
C LYS A 338 30.47 -7.54 -17.24
N LEU A 339 29.38 -7.90 -16.57
CA LEU A 339 28.03 -7.67 -17.04
C LEU A 339 27.73 -6.17 -17.02
N VAL A 340 27.24 -5.64 -18.15
CA VAL A 340 26.78 -4.25 -18.25
C VAL A 340 25.35 -4.17 -17.75
N LEU A 341 25.13 -3.44 -16.66
CA LEU A 341 23.78 -3.07 -16.23
C LEU A 341 23.41 -1.80 -16.99
N ASP A 342 22.59 -1.95 -18.03
CA ASP A 342 22.20 -0.83 -18.88
C ASP A 342 21.22 0.09 -18.13
N VAL A 343 21.71 1.27 -17.75
CA VAL A 343 20.99 2.29 -16.99
C VAL A 343 20.72 3.50 -17.86
N VAL A 344 19.51 4.06 -17.80
CA VAL A 344 19.14 5.30 -18.47
C VAL A 344 18.46 6.26 -17.48
N PRO A 345 18.89 7.52 -17.37
CA PRO A 345 18.15 8.52 -16.58
C PRO A 345 16.72 8.73 -17.09
N VAL A 346 15.76 8.93 -16.19
CA VAL A 346 14.32 9.05 -16.55
C VAL A 346 14.01 10.20 -17.52
N ASP A 347 14.73 11.32 -17.44
CA ASP A 347 14.62 12.41 -18.39
C ASP A 347 15.10 12.02 -19.79
N MET A 348 16.15 11.21 -19.88
CA MET A 348 16.61 10.69 -21.17
C MET A 348 15.61 9.69 -21.77
N ALA A 349 15.02 8.82 -20.94
CA ALA A 349 13.96 7.93 -21.39
C ALA A 349 12.72 8.71 -21.87
N ALA A 350 12.29 9.74 -21.13
CA ALA A 350 11.21 10.63 -21.52
C ALA A 350 11.51 11.37 -22.84
N GLY A 351 12.74 11.87 -23.00
CA GLY A 351 13.20 12.51 -24.23
C GLY A 351 13.09 11.61 -25.46
N VAL A 352 13.45 10.33 -25.34
CA VAL A 352 13.28 9.34 -26.42
C VAL A 352 11.80 9.08 -26.72
N ILE A 353 10.93 8.98 -25.70
CA ILE A 353 9.48 8.80 -25.91
C ILE A 353 8.89 9.97 -26.70
N ILE A 354 9.24 11.21 -26.32
CA ILE A 354 8.76 12.41 -27.01
C ILE A 354 9.36 12.50 -28.42
N ALA A 355 10.64 12.16 -28.61
CA ALA A 355 11.26 12.12 -29.93
C ALA A 355 10.57 11.08 -30.84
N ALA A 356 10.25 9.90 -30.32
CA ALA A 356 9.49 8.89 -31.04
C ALA A 356 8.10 9.40 -31.45
N ALA A 357 7.40 10.10 -30.56
CA ALA A 357 6.12 10.73 -30.89
C ALA A 357 6.27 11.79 -32.00
N MET A 358 7.32 12.62 -31.94
CA MET A 358 7.65 13.55 -33.01
C MET A 358 7.86 12.80 -34.35
N ASN A 359 8.59 11.69 -34.34
CA ASN A 359 8.85 10.90 -35.55
C ASN A 359 7.55 10.33 -36.15
N ALA A 360 6.69 9.73 -35.32
CA ALA A 360 5.39 9.22 -35.77
C ALA A 360 4.44 10.32 -36.29
N LEU A 361 4.64 11.57 -35.90
CA LEU A 361 3.86 12.72 -36.39
C LEU A 361 4.26 13.17 -37.81
N VAL A 362 5.47 12.83 -38.27
CA VAL A 362 6.01 13.33 -39.56
C VAL A 362 6.40 12.23 -40.54
N ASP A 363 6.63 11.01 -40.07
CA ASP A 363 6.96 9.84 -40.87
C ASP A 363 5.78 8.86 -40.84
N ASP A 364 5.29 8.46 -42.00
CA ASP A 364 4.22 7.48 -42.15
C ASP A 364 4.74 6.04 -42.05
N LYS A 365 6.06 5.83 -42.14
CA LYS A 365 6.72 4.52 -42.00
C LYS A 365 7.99 4.62 -41.13
N PRO A 366 7.86 5.07 -39.86
CA PRO A 366 9.00 5.19 -38.98
C PRO A 366 9.60 3.80 -38.67
N PRO A 367 10.89 3.74 -38.28
CA PRO A 367 11.46 2.52 -37.69
C PRO A 367 10.60 2.02 -36.53
N LEU A 368 10.44 0.71 -36.41
CA LEU A 368 9.50 0.15 -35.44
C LEU A 368 9.99 0.26 -33.98
N VAL A 369 11.28 0.10 -33.72
CA VAL A 369 11.83 -0.01 -32.35
C VAL A 369 12.85 1.10 -32.08
N PHE A 370 12.75 1.71 -30.90
CA PHE A 370 13.71 2.68 -30.36
C PHE A 370 14.14 2.25 -28.96
N GLN A 371 15.41 1.94 -28.75
CA GLN A 371 15.95 1.54 -27.45
C GLN A 371 16.53 2.76 -26.72
N ALA A 372 15.87 3.18 -25.63
CA ALA A 372 16.39 4.21 -24.74
C ALA A 372 17.34 3.57 -23.74
N CYS A 373 18.61 3.47 -24.13
CA CYS A 373 19.67 2.80 -23.38
C CYS A 373 20.97 3.61 -23.40
N SER A 374 21.94 3.21 -22.58
CA SER A 374 23.28 3.82 -22.54
C SER A 374 24.42 2.84 -22.82
N GLY A 375 24.18 1.52 -22.71
CA GLY A 375 25.23 0.52 -22.62
C GLY A 375 26.10 0.39 -23.86
N ASP A 376 25.60 0.72 -25.06
CA ASP A 376 26.37 0.63 -26.30
C ASP A 376 27.31 1.80 -26.56
N SER A 377 27.08 2.97 -25.95
CA SER A 377 27.97 4.13 -26.08
C SER A 377 28.65 4.57 -24.79
N ASN A 378 28.10 4.21 -23.62
CA ASN A 378 28.67 4.49 -22.31
C ASN A 378 28.39 3.35 -21.30
N PRO A 379 29.04 2.18 -21.45
CA PRO A 379 28.75 1.00 -20.65
C PRO A 379 29.08 1.21 -19.17
N LEU A 380 28.19 0.70 -18.32
CA LEU A 380 28.37 0.64 -16.87
C LEU A 380 28.37 -0.82 -16.41
N ASP A 381 29.55 -1.36 -16.13
CA ASP A 381 29.68 -2.73 -15.65
C ASP A 381 29.40 -2.88 -14.14
N MET A 382 29.04 -4.10 -13.73
CA MET A 382 28.72 -4.40 -12.33
C MET A 382 29.91 -4.14 -11.41
N LYS A 383 31.15 -4.38 -11.85
CA LYS A 383 32.35 -4.09 -11.04
C LYS A 383 32.41 -2.60 -10.69
N ARG A 384 32.15 -1.72 -11.66
CA ARG A 384 32.11 -0.27 -11.47
C ARG A 384 30.97 0.13 -10.54
N ILE A 385 29.78 -0.45 -10.71
CA ILE A 385 28.63 -0.19 -9.83
C ILE A 385 28.96 -0.55 -8.38
N ILE A 386 29.48 -1.77 -8.12
CA ILE A 386 29.83 -2.20 -6.76
C ILE A 386 30.91 -1.28 -6.15
N GLY A 387 31.89 -0.86 -6.95
CA GLY A 387 32.88 0.12 -6.51
C GLY A 387 32.27 1.47 -6.11
N LEU A 388 31.30 1.99 -6.89
CA LEU A 388 30.59 3.23 -6.59
C LEU A 388 29.71 3.09 -5.33
N VAL A 389 29.03 1.96 -5.18
CA VAL A 389 28.26 1.62 -3.97
C VAL A 389 29.17 1.56 -2.74
N GLY A 390 30.35 0.96 -2.86
CA GLY A 390 31.35 0.92 -1.80
C GLY A 390 31.83 2.31 -1.38
N LEU A 391 32.13 3.18 -2.35
CA LEU A 391 32.51 4.57 -2.09
C LEU A 391 31.40 5.34 -1.36
N TYR A 392 30.16 5.22 -1.82
CA TYR A 392 29.02 5.87 -1.19
C TYR A 392 28.76 5.36 0.22
N LYS A 393 28.86 4.05 0.44
CA LYS A 393 28.77 3.44 1.77
C LYS A 393 29.83 4.03 2.70
N ARG A 394 31.07 4.15 2.23
CA ARG A 394 32.17 4.72 3.01
C ARG A 394 31.86 6.15 3.43
N GLU A 395 31.47 7.00 2.48
CA GLU A 395 31.07 8.41 2.73
C GLU A 395 29.90 8.48 3.72
N HIS A 396 28.86 7.66 3.50
CA HIS A 396 27.70 7.61 4.38
C HIS A 396 28.06 7.29 5.83
N PHE A 397 28.87 6.27 6.08
CA PHE A 397 29.24 5.89 7.45
C PHE A 397 30.26 6.85 8.08
N GLN A 398 31.09 7.54 7.29
CA GLN A 398 31.98 8.59 7.78
C GLN A 398 31.21 9.84 8.23
N GLU A 399 30.15 10.20 7.52
CA GLU A 399 29.29 11.36 7.83
C GLU A 399 28.20 11.04 8.85
N LYS A 400 27.98 9.76 9.17
CA LYS A 400 26.90 9.34 10.07
C LYS A 400 27.17 9.78 11.51
N GLU A 401 26.44 10.81 11.95
CA GLU A 401 26.50 11.34 13.32
C GLU A 401 25.76 10.49 14.34
N THR A 402 24.84 9.64 13.90
CA THR A 402 24.04 8.76 14.76
C THR A 402 24.70 7.40 14.99
N GLY A 403 24.52 6.83 16.18
CA GLY A 403 25.12 5.55 16.57
C GLY A 403 26.54 5.69 17.12
N ASN A 404 27.22 4.56 17.32
CA ASN A 404 28.57 4.54 17.89
C ASN A 404 29.61 4.88 16.81
N LYS A 405 30.38 5.96 17.01
CA LYS A 405 31.43 6.42 16.07
C LYS A 405 32.47 5.34 15.73
N LEU A 406 32.83 4.47 16.69
CA LEU A 406 33.77 3.37 16.44
C LEU A 406 33.16 2.33 15.48
N VAL A 407 31.88 1.99 15.69
CA VAL A 407 31.14 1.06 14.83
C VAL A 407 30.96 1.64 13.43
N ASN A 408 30.63 2.93 13.33
CA ASN A 408 30.51 3.63 12.05
C ASN A 408 31.86 3.65 11.30
N ASN A 409 32.98 3.92 11.98
CA ASN A 409 34.31 3.86 11.37
C ASN A 409 34.67 2.46 10.87
N VAL A 410 34.35 1.41 11.63
CA VAL A 410 34.55 0.02 11.18
C VAL A 410 33.67 -0.31 9.98
N ALA A 411 32.39 0.08 10.02
CA ALA A 411 31.46 -0.14 8.90
C ALA A 411 31.91 0.60 7.62
N ALA A 412 32.52 1.77 7.75
CA ALA A 412 33.10 2.53 6.65
C ALA A 412 34.35 1.85 6.04
N MET A 413 35.12 1.09 6.83
CA MET A 413 36.28 0.34 6.34
C MET A 413 35.91 -0.97 5.63
N ILE A 414 34.68 -1.45 5.82
CA ILE A 414 34.20 -2.68 5.17
C ILE A 414 33.76 -2.35 3.74
N GLU A 415 34.60 -2.71 2.78
CA GLU A 415 34.33 -2.52 1.35
C GLU A 415 33.25 -3.47 0.82
N ALA A 416 32.48 -2.97 -0.17
CA ALA A 416 31.64 -3.83 -0.98
C ALA A 416 32.50 -4.52 -2.04
N ILE A 417 32.45 -5.85 -2.08
CA ILE A 417 33.28 -6.70 -2.94
C ILE A 417 32.35 -7.52 -3.85
N PRO A 418 32.53 -7.43 -5.18
CA PRO A 418 31.82 -8.30 -6.11
C PRO A 418 32.38 -9.72 -6.00
N VAL A 419 31.50 -10.72 -5.96
CA VAL A 419 31.92 -12.14 -6.01
C VAL A 419 31.10 -12.93 -7.02
N LYS A 420 31.66 -14.01 -7.54
CA LYS A 420 30.90 -14.97 -8.36
C LYS A 420 29.85 -15.66 -7.49
N HIS A 421 28.67 -15.94 -8.06
CA HIS A 421 27.56 -16.63 -7.37
C HIS A 421 27.99 -17.92 -6.66
N ARG A 422 28.75 -18.78 -7.36
CA ARG A 422 29.27 -20.03 -6.78
C ARG A 422 30.19 -19.81 -5.57
N THR A 423 30.97 -18.72 -5.58
CA THR A 423 31.81 -18.35 -4.43
C THR A 423 30.94 -17.89 -3.27
N TYR A 424 29.91 -17.08 -3.52
CA TYR A 424 28.96 -16.64 -2.50
C TYR A 424 28.24 -17.80 -1.79
N GLU A 425 27.77 -18.80 -2.55
CA GLU A 425 27.14 -20.00 -2.00
C GLU A 425 28.10 -20.82 -1.11
N LEU A 426 29.41 -20.80 -1.41
CA LEU A 426 30.43 -21.54 -0.67
C LEU A 426 31.00 -20.77 0.54
N THR A 427 31.08 -19.43 0.47
CA THR A 427 31.76 -18.62 1.49
C THR A 427 30.82 -17.87 2.43
N SER A 428 29.59 -17.56 2.01
CA SER A 428 28.77 -16.52 2.66
C SER A 428 27.50 -17.07 3.32
N ALA A 429 26.68 -17.85 2.61
CA ALA A 429 25.43 -18.41 3.16
C ALA A 429 25.67 -19.50 4.25
N PRO A 430 26.64 -20.43 4.11
CA PRO A 430 26.91 -21.43 5.13
C PRO A 430 27.71 -20.86 6.31
N MET A 431 28.50 -19.81 6.11
CA MET A 431 29.37 -19.21 7.14
C MET A 431 28.58 -18.33 8.11
N LEU A 432 27.61 -17.54 7.62
CA LEU A 432 26.69 -16.77 8.47
C LEU A 432 25.78 -17.70 9.30
N ASN A 433 25.23 -18.74 8.68
CA ASN A 433 24.47 -19.78 9.39
C ASN A 433 25.34 -20.59 10.36
N LYS A 434 26.62 -20.84 10.04
CA LYS A 434 27.57 -21.44 10.99
C LYS A 434 27.84 -20.52 12.16
N LEU A 435 28.10 -19.23 11.91
CA LEU A 435 28.37 -18.22 12.95
C LEU A 435 27.18 -18.09 13.91
N ALA A 436 25.95 -18.00 13.39
CA ALA A 436 24.72 -18.03 14.16
C ALA A 436 24.59 -19.32 15.00
N LYS A 437 24.79 -20.49 14.38
CA LYS A 437 24.75 -21.79 15.08
C LYS A 437 25.88 -21.98 16.11
N THR A 438 27.07 -21.42 15.89
CA THR A 438 28.14 -21.42 16.89
C THR A 438 27.87 -20.44 18.02
N ALA A 439 27.18 -19.32 17.78
CA ALA A 439 26.76 -18.40 18.84
C ALA A 439 25.73 -19.09 19.76
N ASP A 440 24.78 -19.83 19.21
CA ASP A 440 23.85 -20.71 19.95
C ASP A 440 24.60 -21.75 20.79
N GLY A 441 25.56 -22.45 20.18
CA GLY A 441 26.35 -23.47 20.89
C GLY A 441 27.28 -22.93 22.00
N TRP A 442 27.59 -21.63 21.99
CA TRP A 442 28.32 -20.96 23.08
C TRP A 442 27.39 -20.44 24.17
N LEU A 443 26.17 -19.99 23.80
CA LEU A 443 25.12 -19.59 24.76
C LEU A 443 24.64 -20.77 25.61
N ASP A 444 24.45 -21.95 25.00
CA ASP A 444 24.10 -23.19 25.72
C ASP A 444 25.21 -23.67 26.67
N LYS A 445 26.48 -23.41 26.33
CA LYS A 445 27.64 -23.82 27.15
C LYS A 445 28.01 -22.83 28.24
N ALA A 446 27.52 -21.59 28.17
CA ALA A 446 27.82 -20.53 29.13
C ALA A 446 26.81 -20.41 30.27
N ALA A 447 25.74 -21.22 30.29
CA ALA A 447 24.75 -21.21 31.37
C ALA A 447 25.31 -21.91 32.64
N PRO A 448 25.68 -21.17 33.71
CA PRO A 448 26.11 -21.80 34.95
C PRO A 448 24.88 -22.17 35.75
N ARG A 449 24.89 -23.37 36.36
CA ARG A 449 23.98 -23.71 37.45
C ARG A 449 24.37 -22.89 38.68
N TRP A 450 23.89 -21.64 38.78
CA TRP A 450 23.57 -20.90 40.03
C TRP A 450 23.30 -19.41 39.73
N GLY A 451 22.15 -18.90 40.20
CA GLY A 451 21.89 -17.45 40.40
C GLY A 451 21.16 -16.74 39.25
N GLY A 452 19.87 -16.45 39.44
CA GLY A 452 18.98 -15.83 38.47
C GLY A 452 19.05 -14.29 38.38
N GLY A 453 18.40 -13.76 37.34
CA GLY A 453 17.82 -12.42 37.32
C GLY A 453 18.36 -11.43 36.28
N ARG A 454 19.64 -11.47 35.90
CA ARG A 454 20.24 -10.47 34.99
C ARG A 454 20.76 -11.00 33.65
N ILE A 455 20.99 -12.31 33.54
CA ILE A 455 21.55 -12.92 32.32
C ILE A 455 20.44 -13.34 31.33
N GLY A 456 19.23 -13.65 31.82
CA GLY A 456 18.09 -14.03 30.97
C GLY A 456 17.72 -12.96 29.94
N ASN A 457 17.73 -11.68 30.35
CA ASN A 457 17.47 -10.56 29.43
C ASN A 457 18.57 -10.42 28.37
N ILE A 458 19.83 -10.66 28.72
CA ILE A 458 20.96 -10.62 27.78
C ILE A 458 20.85 -11.75 26.76
N VAL A 459 20.45 -12.95 27.18
CA VAL A 459 20.24 -14.10 26.29
C VAL A 459 19.03 -13.88 25.38
N SER A 460 17.91 -13.38 25.91
CA SER A 460 16.74 -13.06 25.09
C SER A 460 17.00 -11.91 24.12
N ASP A 461 17.80 -10.91 24.52
CA ASP A 461 18.18 -9.79 23.65
C ASP A 461 19.17 -10.23 22.56
N LEU A 462 20.05 -11.18 22.87
CA LEU A 462 20.93 -11.83 21.88
C LEU A 462 20.13 -12.72 20.92
N GLN A 463 19.20 -13.54 21.41
CA GLN A 463 18.31 -14.35 20.56
C GLN A 463 17.45 -13.47 19.65
N LYS A 464 16.82 -12.42 20.18
CA LYS A 464 16.10 -11.42 19.37
C LYS A 464 17.02 -10.73 18.35
N SER A 465 18.30 -10.51 18.68
CA SER A 465 19.27 -9.93 17.76
C SER A 465 19.69 -10.92 16.65
N VAL A 466 19.81 -12.20 16.98
CA VAL A 466 20.09 -13.28 16.02
C VAL A 466 18.89 -13.50 15.10
N GLU A 467 17.67 -13.58 15.62
CA GLU A 467 16.44 -13.69 14.82
C GLU A 467 16.26 -12.48 13.89
N LYS A 468 16.53 -11.26 14.38
CA LYS A 468 16.54 -10.05 13.54
C LYS A 468 17.60 -10.12 12.45
N PHE A 469 18.78 -10.67 12.76
CA PHE A 469 19.87 -10.84 11.81
C PHE A 469 19.56 -11.91 10.74
N GLU A 470 19.01 -13.06 11.14
CA GLU A 470 18.56 -14.12 10.24
C GLU A 470 17.44 -13.64 9.33
N ARG A 471 16.45 -12.90 9.87
CA ARG A 471 15.35 -12.30 9.09
C ARG A 471 15.87 -11.27 8.08
N ALA A 472 16.74 -10.35 8.51
CA ALA A 472 17.38 -9.38 7.62
C ALA A 472 18.20 -10.06 6.51
N THR A 473 18.80 -11.22 6.81
CA THR A 473 19.54 -12.03 5.84
C THR A 473 18.60 -12.69 4.83
N GLN A 474 17.47 -13.24 5.26
CA GLN A 474 16.47 -13.85 4.38
C GLN A 474 15.81 -12.81 3.46
N GLU A 475 15.40 -11.65 3.98
CA GLU A 475 14.89 -10.53 3.18
C GLU A 475 15.89 -10.10 2.10
N THR A 476 17.17 -10.10 2.44
CA THR A 476 18.26 -9.76 1.52
C THR A 476 18.44 -10.83 0.43
N ILE A 477 18.32 -12.11 0.79
CA ILE A 477 18.39 -13.23 -0.17
C ILE A 477 17.20 -13.19 -1.14
N ASP A 478 16.00 -12.92 -0.65
CA ASP A 478 14.80 -12.84 -1.48
C ASP A 478 14.84 -11.64 -2.43
N ALA A 479 15.30 -10.48 -1.94
CA ALA A 479 15.60 -9.32 -2.78
C ALA A 479 16.66 -9.66 -3.84
N PHE A 480 17.72 -10.39 -3.47
CA PHE A 480 18.78 -10.80 -4.38
C PHE A 480 18.28 -11.74 -5.50
N ALA A 481 17.45 -12.72 -5.15
CA ALA A 481 16.90 -13.69 -6.11
C ALA A 481 16.09 -13.02 -7.22
N MET A 482 15.34 -11.96 -6.89
CA MET A 482 14.54 -11.19 -7.85
C MET A 482 15.39 -10.45 -8.89
N PHE A 483 16.60 -10.01 -8.54
CA PHE A 483 17.46 -9.22 -9.43
C PHE A 483 18.62 -10.01 -10.07
N LYS A 484 18.81 -11.27 -9.67
CA LYS A 484 19.84 -12.17 -10.22
C LYS A 484 19.91 -12.20 -11.76
N PRO A 485 18.79 -12.24 -12.52
CA PRO A 485 18.84 -12.24 -13.99
C PRO A 485 19.51 -11.01 -14.59
N PHE A 486 19.52 -9.88 -13.87
CA PHE A 486 20.05 -8.60 -14.34
C PHE A 486 21.48 -8.34 -13.85
N MET A 487 21.95 -9.05 -12.81
CA MET A 487 23.27 -8.83 -12.19
C MET A 487 24.26 -9.95 -12.46
N ILE A 488 23.77 -11.14 -12.85
CA ILE A 488 24.61 -12.34 -13.02
C ILE A 488 24.40 -13.01 -14.38
N ASP A 489 23.14 -13.26 -14.76
CA ASP A 489 22.87 -14.32 -15.73
C ASP A 489 22.94 -13.86 -17.21
N ASN A 490 22.57 -12.60 -17.53
CA ASN A 490 22.39 -12.15 -18.91
C ASN A 490 23.24 -10.93 -19.27
N GLU A 491 24.15 -11.07 -20.24
CA GLU A 491 25.01 -9.98 -20.72
C GLU A 491 24.36 -9.25 -21.90
N TYR A 492 23.51 -8.27 -21.60
CA TYR A 492 22.85 -7.46 -22.62
C TYR A 492 23.75 -6.37 -23.17
N LEU A 493 23.69 -6.16 -24.50
CA LEU A 493 24.21 -4.96 -25.15
C LEU A 493 23.13 -4.38 -26.07
N TYR A 494 22.31 -3.47 -25.54
CA TYR A 494 21.24 -2.84 -26.30
C TYR A 494 21.77 -1.75 -27.23
N ARG A 495 21.40 -1.81 -28.51
CA ARG A 495 21.83 -0.86 -29.55
C ARG A 495 20.79 0.25 -29.76
N ALA A 496 21.19 1.51 -29.67
CA ALA A 496 20.30 2.67 -29.85
C ALA A 496 20.52 3.40 -31.19
N ASP A 497 20.67 2.65 -32.28
CA ASP A 497 21.02 3.17 -33.60
C ASP A 497 19.89 4.04 -34.21
N ASN A 498 18.62 3.63 -34.07
CA ASN A 498 17.44 4.39 -34.49
C ASN A 498 17.24 5.65 -33.65
N VAL A 499 17.51 5.60 -32.34
CA VAL A 499 17.47 6.78 -31.47
C VAL A 499 18.53 7.79 -31.92
N ARG A 500 19.78 7.35 -32.17
CA ARG A 500 20.83 8.23 -32.71
C ARG A 500 20.46 8.81 -34.07
N ALA A 501 19.94 8.00 -34.97
CA ALA A 501 19.50 8.44 -36.29
C ALA A 501 18.43 9.54 -36.18
N LEU A 502 17.45 9.34 -35.30
CA LEU A 502 16.39 10.32 -35.03
C LEU A 502 16.94 11.61 -34.40
N MET A 503 17.78 11.51 -33.38
CA MET A 503 18.40 12.69 -32.75
C MET A 503 19.32 13.44 -33.72
N SER A 504 19.91 12.76 -34.70
CA SER A 504 20.76 13.37 -35.72
C SER A 504 19.97 14.29 -36.66
N VAL A 505 18.66 14.08 -36.85
CA VAL A 505 17.84 14.91 -37.73
C VAL A 505 17.14 16.07 -37.01
N VAL A 506 17.19 16.13 -35.67
CA VAL A 506 16.66 17.27 -34.90
C VAL A 506 17.52 18.52 -35.14
N LYS A 507 16.88 19.69 -35.25
CA LYS A 507 17.55 21.00 -35.32
C LYS A 507 18.46 21.19 -34.11
N GLU A 508 19.71 21.58 -34.35
CA GLU A 508 20.74 21.66 -33.29
C GLU A 508 20.32 22.51 -32.10
N LYS A 509 19.67 23.66 -32.35
CA LYS A 509 19.19 24.58 -31.32
C LYS A 509 18.08 24.00 -30.44
N GLU A 510 17.39 22.95 -30.87
CA GLU A 510 16.22 22.37 -30.19
C GLU A 510 16.51 20.98 -29.61
N LYS A 511 17.71 20.41 -29.81
CA LYS A 511 18.06 19.10 -29.26
C LYS A 511 17.96 19.03 -27.74
N HIS A 512 18.17 20.15 -27.03
CA HIS A 512 18.05 20.21 -25.57
C HIS A 512 16.60 19.97 -25.08
N LEU A 513 15.60 20.14 -25.94
CA LEU A 513 14.18 19.87 -25.63
C LEU A 513 13.84 18.37 -25.63
N LEU A 514 14.73 17.54 -26.21
CA LEU A 514 14.59 16.08 -26.30
C LEU A 514 15.88 15.44 -25.76
N PRO A 515 16.14 15.52 -24.43
CA PRO A 515 17.40 15.08 -23.87
C PRO A 515 17.61 13.58 -24.10
N TRP A 516 18.74 13.21 -24.70
CA TRP A 516 19.28 11.85 -24.71
C TRP A 516 20.74 11.93 -25.14
N TYR A 517 21.64 11.90 -24.15
CA TYR A 517 23.08 12.08 -24.36
C TYR A 517 23.86 11.10 -23.49
N PRO A 518 23.71 9.79 -23.69
CA PRO A 518 24.35 8.78 -22.86
C PRO A 518 25.88 8.93 -22.83
N GLU A 519 26.50 9.41 -23.91
CA GLU A 519 27.95 9.63 -24.01
C GLU A 519 28.46 10.75 -23.08
N ARG A 520 27.56 11.62 -22.59
CA ARG A 520 27.90 12.75 -21.70
C ARG A 520 27.74 12.40 -20.23
N LEU A 521 27.27 11.20 -19.89
CA LEU A 521 27.12 10.78 -18.50
C LEU A 521 28.49 10.43 -17.91
N ASP A 522 28.91 11.19 -16.90
CA ASP A 522 29.98 10.74 -16.02
C ASP A 522 29.37 9.85 -14.94
N TRP A 523 29.65 8.54 -14.99
CA TRP A 523 29.09 7.60 -14.04
C TRP A 523 29.55 7.83 -12.60
N TYR A 524 30.73 8.40 -12.36
CA TYR A 524 31.16 8.72 -11.01
C TYR A 524 30.30 9.84 -10.42
N ASP A 525 30.18 10.94 -11.15
CA ASP A 525 29.41 12.10 -10.72
C ASP A 525 27.90 11.81 -10.67
N TYR A 526 27.35 11.15 -11.69
CA TYR A 526 25.95 10.78 -11.70
C TYR A 526 25.59 9.88 -10.52
N TRP A 527 26.38 8.84 -10.22
CA TRP A 527 26.03 7.94 -9.12
C TRP A 527 26.17 8.59 -7.75
N LEU A 528 27.32 9.20 -7.45
CA LEU A 528 27.62 9.72 -6.12
C LEU A 528 26.89 11.03 -5.81
N LYS A 529 26.76 11.93 -6.79
CA LYS A 529 26.20 13.28 -6.56
C LYS A 529 24.73 13.42 -6.95
N VAL A 530 24.20 12.54 -7.80
CA VAL A 530 22.84 12.65 -8.34
C VAL A 530 21.96 11.49 -7.90
N HIS A 531 22.31 10.27 -8.30
CA HIS A 531 21.48 9.09 -8.15
C HIS A 531 21.35 8.64 -6.70
N PHE A 532 22.47 8.42 -5.98
CA PHE A 532 22.41 7.97 -4.59
C PHE A 532 21.77 8.98 -3.63
N PRO A 533 22.10 10.29 -3.68
CA PRO A 533 21.39 11.28 -2.87
C PRO A 533 19.90 11.32 -3.21
N GLY A 534 19.56 11.17 -4.50
CA GLY A 534 18.19 11.03 -4.99
C GLY A 534 17.45 9.85 -4.35
N LEU A 535 18.04 8.65 -4.40
CA LEU A 535 17.46 7.45 -3.80
C LEU A 535 17.29 7.60 -2.30
N ARG A 536 18.29 8.12 -1.59
CA ARG A 536 18.21 8.37 -0.13
C ARG A 536 17.05 9.29 0.23
N LYS A 537 16.77 10.29 -0.60
CA LYS A 537 15.69 11.24 -0.36
C LYS A 537 14.31 10.68 -0.73
N TRP A 538 14.19 10.03 -1.88
CA TRP A 538 12.89 9.76 -2.49
C TRP A 538 12.44 8.29 -2.45
N VAL A 539 13.37 7.33 -2.37
CA VAL A 539 13.06 5.90 -2.55
C VAL A 539 13.35 5.09 -1.29
N LEU A 540 14.53 5.25 -0.68
CA LEU A 540 14.94 4.45 0.49
C LEU A 540 13.98 4.58 1.70
N PRO A 541 13.43 5.75 2.05
CA PRO A 541 12.50 5.84 3.19
C PRO A 541 11.25 4.98 2.99
N GLN A 542 10.64 5.05 1.80
CA GLN A 542 9.47 4.24 1.45
C GLN A 542 9.85 2.75 1.37
N LEU A 543 10.99 2.41 0.78
CA LEU A 543 11.45 1.03 0.69
C LEU A 543 11.71 0.43 2.07
N GLU A 544 12.33 1.18 2.99
CA GLU A 544 12.52 0.75 4.37
C GLU A 544 11.18 0.60 5.11
N GLU A 545 10.18 1.43 4.80
CA GLU A 545 8.82 1.29 5.32
C GLU A 545 8.07 0.10 4.71
N ASP A 546 8.24 -0.18 3.42
CA ASP A 546 7.62 -1.32 2.73
C ASP A 546 8.26 -2.65 3.15
N LEU A 547 9.57 -2.65 3.44
CA LEU A 547 10.31 -3.81 3.98
C LEU A 547 10.10 -3.96 5.49
N LYS A 548 9.79 -2.89 6.23
CA LYS A 548 9.19 -3.03 7.54
C LYS A 548 7.83 -3.66 7.31
N ILE A 549 7.69 -4.93 7.69
CA ILE A 549 6.42 -5.64 7.69
C ILE A 549 5.36 -4.66 8.21
N GLN A 550 4.35 -4.34 7.39
CA GLN A 550 3.11 -3.78 7.93
C GLN A 550 2.62 -4.81 8.93
N GLU A 551 2.82 -4.54 10.22
CA GLU A 551 2.18 -5.28 11.30
C GLU A 551 0.72 -5.46 10.91
N ARG A 552 0.26 -6.72 10.98
CA ARG A 552 -1.08 -7.15 10.55
C ARG A 552 -2.07 -6.04 10.90
N ARG A 553 -2.62 -5.36 9.89
CA ARG A 553 -3.64 -4.33 10.14
C ARG A 553 -4.74 -4.99 10.94
N SER A 554 -4.81 -4.64 12.23
CA SER A 554 -5.87 -5.10 13.10
C SER A 554 -7.20 -4.73 12.45
N TYR A 555 -8.13 -5.68 12.51
CA TYR A 555 -9.47 -5.57 11.95
C TYR A 555 -10.07 -4.20 12.25
N THR A 556 -10.34 -3.39 11.23
CA THR A 556 -10.90 -2.05 11.44
C THR A 556 -12.42 -2.15 11.46
N TYR A 557 -13.00 -2.06 12.66
CA TYR A 557 -14.45 -1.97 12.85
C TYR A 557 -15.02 -0.73 12.15
N LYS A 558 -16.23 -0.84 11.61
CA LYS A 558 -16.91 0.26 10.91
C LYS A 558 -17.36 1.37 11.86
N ASP A 559 -17.82 0.99 13.05
CA ASP A 559 -18.30 1.86 14.13
C ASP A 559 -18.30 1.08 15.46
N LEU A 560 -18.57 1.75 16.59
CA LEU A 560 -18.53 1.11 17.91
C LEU A 560 -19.58 -0.01 18.08
N LEU A 561 -20.69 0.03 17.34
CA LEU A 561 -21.69 -1.03 17.42
C LEU A 561 -21.25 -2.25 16.61
N ASP A 562 -20.61 -2.04 15.46
CA ASP A 562 -19.94 -3.10 14.71
C ASP A 562 -18.81 -3.74 15.54
N LEU A 563 -18.04 -2.94 16.30
CA LEU A 563 -17.07 -3.45 17.28
C LEU A 563 -17.73 -4.32 18.33
N PHE A 564 -18.78 -3.82 18.96
CA PHE A 564 -19.53 -4.55 19.98
C PHE A 564 -20.10 -5.86 19.44
N ASP A 565 -20.88 -5.79 18.36
CA ASP A 565 -21.58 -6.93 17.77
C ASP A 565 -20.61 -7.99 17.23
N THR A 566 -19.46 -7.58 16.71
CA THR A 566 -18.40 -8.51 16.30
C THR A 566 -17.74 -9.17 17.51
N SER A 567 -17.41 -8.40 18.55
CA SER A 567 -16.73 -8.92 19.75
C SER A 567 -17.59 -9.93 20.49
N VAL A 568 -18.89 -9.64 20.67
CA VAL A 568 -19.81 -10.56 21.35
C VAL A 568 -20.08 -11.84 20.55
N LYS A 569 -20.07 -11.76 19.22
CA LYS A 569 -20.21 -12.94 18.34
C LYS A 569 -18.95 -13.80 18.32
N ARG A 570 -17.77 -13.18 18.39
CA ARG A 570 -16.48 -13.87 18.34
C ARG A 570 -16.14 -14.58 19.65
N PHE A 571 -16.56 -14.04 20.79
CA PHE A 571 -16.17 -14.54 22.11
C PHE A 571 -17.35 -14.91 23.04
N PRO A 572 -18.48 -15.45 22.56
CA PRO A 572 -19.77 -15.44 23.25
C PRO A 572 -19.72 -16.07 24.65
N THR A 573 -19.02 -17.19 24.82
CA THR A 573 -18.93 -17.93 26.07
C THR A 573 -17.80 -17.48 27.00
N ARG A 574 -16.97 -16.53 26.58
CA ARG A 574 -15.80 -16.08 27.32
C ARG A 574 -16.19 -14.99 28.31
N VAL A 575 -15.57 -14.98 29.49
CA VAL A 575 -15.77 -13.92 30.49
C VAL A 575 -15.21 -12.59 29.98
N ALA A 576 -16.09 -11.62 29.71
CA ALA A 576 -15.74 -10.27 29.29
C ALA A 576 -15.42 -9.38 30.49
N MET A 577 -16.25 -9.46 31.54
CA MET A 577 -16.19 -8.54 32.68
C MET A 577 -16.31 -9.31 33.98
N ARG A 578 -15.56 -8.92 35.02
CA ARG A 578 -15.68 -9.47 36.37
C ARG A 578 -15.56 -8.37 37.42
N ILE A 579 -16.24 -8.56 38.54
CA ILE A 579 -16.14 -7.71 39.73
C ILE A 579 -16.30 -8.57 40.97
N GLU A 580 -15.63 -8.21 42.06
CA GLU A 580 -15.85 -8.81 43.37
C GLU A 580 -16.43 -7.74 44.30
N ARG A 581 -17.70 -7.92 44.70
CA ARG A 581 -18.42 -7.02 45.59
C ARG A 581 -19.23 -7.81 46.60
N ASN A 582 -19.35 -7.33 47.83
CA ASN A 582 -20.07 -8.02 48.92
C ASN A 582 -19.63 -9.49 49.15
N GLY A 583 -18.33 -9.79 48.94
CA GLY A 583 -17.77 -11.14 49.08
C GLY A 583 -18.24 -12.15 48.01
N LYS A 584 -18.88 -11.68 46.93
CA LYS A 584 -19.30 -12.49 45.79
C LYS A 584 -18.52 -12.09 44.54
N LYS A 585 -18.09 -13.11 43.80
CA LYS A 585 -17.42 -12.94 42.52
C LYS A 585 -18.46 -12.99 41.40
N GLU A 586 -18.71 -11.86 40.78
CA GLU A 586 -19.59 -11.74 39.62
C GLU A 586 -18.77 -11.80 38.33
N GLN A 587 -19.28 -12.53 37.34
CA GLN A 587 -18.65 -12.71 36.04
C GLN A 587 -19.73 -12.61 34.97
N TYR A 588 -19.42 -11.87 33.92
CA TYR A 588 -20.28 -11.66 32.78
C TYR A 588 -19.53 -12.11 31.54
N THR A 589 -20.09 -13.09 30.84
CA THR A 589 -19.62 -13.50 29.52
C THR A 589 -19.95 -12.44 28.47
N PHE A 590 -19.32 -12.52 27.30
CA PHE A 590 -19.70 -11.64 26.19
C PHE A 590 -21.17 -11.78 25.79
N GLU A 591 -21.76 -12.98 25.91
CA GLU A 591 -23.20 -13.17 25.69
C GLU A 591 -24.04 -12.51 26.80
N ASP A 592 -23.64 -12.62 28.06
CA ASP A 592 -24.32 -11.90 29.16
C ASP A 592 -24.27 -10.38 28.94
N VAL A 593 -23.12 -9.86 28.50
CA VAL A 593 -22.95 -8.44 28.15
C VAL A 593 -23.86 -8.06 26.98
N ARG A 594 -23.99 -8.92 25.96
CA ARG A 594 -24.92 -8.69 24.83
C ARG A 594 -26.36 -8.60 25.32
N GLU A 595 -26.80 -9.54 26.15
CA GLU A 595 -28.16 -9.56 26.71
C GLU A 595 -28.44 -8.31 27.54
N LEU A 596 -27.55 -7.97 28.47
CA LEU A 596 -27.69 -6.83 29.36
C LEU A 596 -27.63 -5.49 28.60
N THR A 597 -26.78 -5.36 27.58
CA THR A 597 -26.78 -4.20 26.68
C THR A 597 -28.10 -4.06 25.92
N LEU A 598 -28.68 -5.16 25.43
CA LEU A 598 -29.99 -5.12 24.76
C LEU A 598 -31.12 -4.77 25.72
N ARG A 599 -31.07 -5.25 26.97
CA ARG A 599 -32.00 -4.88 28.04
C ARG A 599 -31.94 -3.38 28.34
N ALA A 600 -30.74 -2.84 28.53
CA ALA A 600 -30.54 -1.40 28.75
C ALA A 600 -31.04 -0.57 27.54
N ALA A 601 -30.73 -1.00 26.32
CA ALA A 601 -31.19 -0.31 25.10
C ALA A 601 -32.73 -0.32 25.00
N GLY A 602 -33.37 -1.47 25.23
CA GLY A 602 -34.81 -1.63 25.20
C GLY A 602 -35.51 -0.79 26.26
N PHE A 603 -34.99 -0.76 27.49
CA PHE A 603 -35.49 0.11 28.56
C PHE A 603 -35.44 1.58 28.14
N LEU A 604 -34.29 2.07 27.66
CA LEU A 604 -34.15 3.46 27.25
C LEU A 604 -35.10 3.83 26.11
N ALA A 605 -35.26 2.95 25.12
CA ALA A 605 -36.19 3.15 24.01
C ALA A 605 -37.66 3.19 24.47
N GLU A 606 -38.06 2.30 25.39
CA GLU A 606 -39.41 2.31 25.99
C GLU A 606 -39.69 3.59 26.76
N LYS A 607 -38.69 4.10 27.50
CA LYS A 607 -38.79 5.39 28.22
C LYS A 607 -38.69 6.61 27.31
N GLY A 608 -38.61 6.41 26.00
CA GLY A 608 -38.73 7.45 24.98
C GLY A 608 -37.42 8.09 24.56
N ILE A 609 -36.26 7.51 24.90
CA ILE A 609 -34.97 7.92 24.35
C ILE A 609 -34.92 7.54 22.86
N LYS A 610 -34.53 8.51 22.03
CA LYS A 610 -34.49 8.40 20.58
C LYS A 610 -33.11 8.73 20.04
N GLN A 611 -32.94 8.50 18.74
CA GLN A 611 -31.72 8.87 18.04
C GLN A 611 -31.41 10.36 18.20
N ASN A 612 -30.13 10.68 18.48
CA ASN A 612 -29.60 12.00 18.79
C ASN A 612 -29.98 12.59 20.16
N ASP A 613 -30.75 11.88 20.99
CA ASP A 613 -30.85 12.23 22.41
C ASP A 613 -29.50 12.03 23.09
N ARG A 614 -29.35 12.61 24.27
CA ARG A 614 -28.11 12.55 25.06
C ARG A 614 -28.41 12.03 26.45
N VAL A 615 -27.68 11.02 26.88
CA VAL A 615 -27.91 10.37 28.17
C VAL A 615 -26.65 10.49 29.01
N ILE A 616 -26.77 11.10 30.19
CA ILE A 616 -25.68 11.14 31.16
C ILE A 616 -25.52 9.74 31.76
N LEU A 617 -24.27 9.28 31.80
CA LEU A 617 -23.87 8.04 32.45
C LEU A 617 -23.01 8.40 33.68
N PHE A 618 -23.59 8.27 34.86
CA PHE A 618 -23.00 8.68 36.14
C PHE A 618 -22.79 7.48 37.05
N SER A 619 -21.60 6.88 36.98
CA SER A 619 -21.29 5.66 37.72
C SER A 619 -19.79 5.49 37.93
N HIS A 620 -19.43 4.85 39.05
CA HIS A 620 -18.11 4.27 39.27
C HIS A 620 -17.80 3.18 38.23
N ASN A 621 -16.53 2.74 38.18
CA ASN A 621 -16.09 1.65 37.31
C ASN A 621 -16.76 0.33 37.71
N MET A 622 -17.66 -0.18 36.87
CA MET A 622 -18.35 -1.45 37.09
C MET A 622 -18.87 -2.03 35.77
N PRO A 623 -19.18 -3.34 35.70
CA PRO A 623 -19.68 -3.97 34.47
C PRO A 623 -20.90 -3.26 33.84
N GLU A 624 -21.83 -2.83 34.69
CA GLU A 624 -23.08 -2.15 34.33
C GLU A 624 -22.82 -0.85 33.55
N TRP A 625 -21.69 -0.18 33.79
CA TRP A 625 -21.27 1.01 33.07
C TRP A 625 -21.10 0.70 31.58
N GLY A 626 -20.34 -0.35 31.25
CA GLY A 626 -20.06 -0.75 29.87
C GLY A 626 -21.31 -1.21 29.14
N MET A 627 -22.15 -1.99 29.83
CA MET A 627 -23.43 -2.49 29.30
C MET A 627 -24.38 -1.34 28.99
N THR A 628 -24.50 -0.37 29.90
CA THR A 628 -25.33 0.83 29.73
C THR A 628 -24.79 1.73 28.64
N TYR A 629 -23.47 1.92 28.54
CA TYR A 629 -22.84 2.73 27.49
C TYR A 629 -23.23 2.22 26.09
N PHE A 630 -23.04 0.92 25.82
CA PHE A 630 -23.47 0.34 24.55
C PHE A 630 -25.00 0.30 24.40
N GLY A 631 -25.75 0.20 25.50
CA GLY A 631 -27.20 0.32 25.52
C GLY A 631 -27.70 1.68 25.02
N ILE A 632 -27.09 2.76 25.51
CA ILE A 632 -27.33 4.13 25.03
C ILE A 632 -27.04 4.21 23.53
N LEU A 633 -25.86 3.73 23.11
CA LEU A 633 -25.48 3.77 21.69
C LEU A 633 -26.44 2.99 20.79
N LYS A 634 -26.98 1.84 21.22
CA LYS A 634 -27.94 1.05 20.43
C LYS A 634 -29.29 1.77 20.23
N THR A 635 -29.65 2.75 21.05
CA THR A 635 -30.81 3.62 20.79
C THR A 635 -30.53 4.72 19.75
N GLY A 636 -29.26 4.87 19.34
CA GLY A 636 -28.78 5.97 18.50
C GLY A 636 -28.55 7.28 19.27
N ALA A 637 -28.63 7.24 20.61
CA ALA A 637 -28.32 8.35 21.49
C ALA A 637 -26.81 8.46 21.74
N THR A 638 -26.39 9.63 22.23
CA THR A 638 -25.00 9.92 22.61
C THR A 638 -24.83 9.80 24.12
N ALA A 639 -23.81 9.08 24.57
CA ALA A 639 -23.48 8.99 25.98
C ALA A 639 -22.73 10.24 26.47
N ILE A 640 -23.01 10.67 27.70
CA ILE A 640 -22.24 11.71 28.40
C ILE A 640 -21.69 11.09 29.69
N PRO A 641 -20.51 10.45 29.64
CA PRO A 641 -19.82 10.00 30.84
C PRO A 641 -19.38 11.18 31.69
N ILE A 642 -19.65 11.13 33.00
CA ILE A 642 -19.21 12.16 33.95
C ILE A 642 -18.54 11.53 35.18
N ASP A 643 -17.77 12.34 35.91
CA ASP A 643 -17.00 11.90 37.07
C ASP A 643 -17.92 11.53 38.26
N PRO A 644 -17.80 10.33 38.87
CA PRO A 644 -18.50 9.96 40.10
C PRO A 644 -18.35 10.97 41.25
N ALA A 645 -17.26 11.73 41.30
CA ALA A 645 -17.03 12.77 42.30
C ALA A 645 -17.72 14.11 41.97
N SER A 646 -18.47 14.20 40.86
CA SER A 646 -19.16 15.43 40.47
C SER A 646 -20.23 15.81 41.48
N SER A 647 -20.23 17.09 41.89
CA SER A 647 -21.28 17.65 42.72
C SER A 647 -22.62 17.76 41.97
N VAL A 648 -23.74 17.83 42.70
CA VAL A 648 -25.08 18.03 42.13
C VAL A 648 -25.15 19.25 41.21
N ASP A 649 -24.49 20.36 41.56
CA ASP A 649 -24.45 21.56 40.73
C ASP A 649 -23.64 21.35 39.43
N GLU A 650 -22.56 20.57 39.47
CA GLU A 650 -21.81 20.17 38.27
C GLU A 650 -22.63 19.24 37.37
N ILE A 651 -23.34 18.27 37.94
CA ILE A 651 -24.24 17.37 37.20
C ILE A 651 -25.32 18.18 36.47
N VAL A 652 -25.94 19.16 37.14
CA VAL A 652 -26.91 20.07 36.54
C VAL A 652 -26.28 20.88 35.40
N ASN A 653 -25.04 21.35 35.58
CA ASN A 653 -24.31 22.09 34.55
C ASN A 653 -23.99 21.21 33.33
N PHE A 654 -23.58 19.95 33.53
CA PHE A 654 -23.38 18.99 32.45
C PHE A 654 -24.68 18.68 31.72
N ALA A 655 -25.78 18.46 32.46
CA ALA A 655 -27.09 18.18 31.87
C ALA A 655 -27.58 19.34 31.00
N LYS A 656 -27.39 20.59 31.47
CA LYS A 656 -27.76 21.79 30.72
C LYS A 656 -26.86 22.00 29.50
N SER A 657 -25.54 21.93 29.68
CA SER A 657 -24.56 22.24 28.63
C SER A 657 -24.45 21.13 27.59
N GLY A 658 -24.70 19.89 28.01
CA GLY A 658 -24.73 18.71 27.17
C GLY A 658 -26.09 18.45 26.54
N GLU A 659 -27.12 19.26 26.83
CA GLU A 659 -28.50 19.07 26.35
C GLU A 659 -29.00 17.65 26.62
N ALA A 660 -28.81 17.16 27.84
CA ALA A 660 -29.21 15.82 28.22
C ALA A 660 -30.74 15.65 28.16
N SER A 661 -31.18 14.44 27.83
CA SER A 661 -32.58 13.98 27.85
C SER A 661 -32.84 13.09 29.07
N ALA A 662 -31.81 12.43 29.61
CA ALA A 662 -31.90 11.61 30.81
C ALA A 662 -30.54 11.44 31.53
N ILE A 663 -30.61 10.91 32.75
CA ILE A 663 -29.46 10.50 33.58
C ILE A 663 -29.66 9.04 33.98
N VAL A 664 -28.65 8.20 33.74
CA VAL A 664 -28.56 6.86 34.30
C VAL A 664 -27.42 6.83 35.32
N LEU A 665 -27.67 6.32 36.52
CA LEU A 665 -26.68 6.30 37.60
C LEU A 665 -26.64 5.01 38.43
N SER A 666 -25.50 4.73 39.03
CA SER A 666 -25.36 3.59 39.95
C SER A 666 -26.17 3.80 41.25
N PRO A 667 -26.70 2.73 41.89
CA PRO A 667 -27.47 2.85 43.14
C PRO A 667 -26.74 3.62 44.25
N LYS A 668 -25.45 3.38 44.45
CA LYS A 668 -24.61 4.11 45.43
C LYS A 668 -24.62 5.62 45.18
N LEU A 669 -24.45 6.06 43.93
CA LEU A 669 -24.49 7.49 43.59
C LEU A 669 -25.89 8.08 43.72
N ALA A 670 -26.95 7.30 43.56
CA ALA A 670 -28.32 7.76 43.82
C ALA A 670 -28.54 8.03 45.33
N GLU A 671 -27.98 7.19 46.20
CA GLU A 671 -28.00 7.40 47.66
C GLU A 671 -27.14 8.59 48.10
N GLU A 672 -25.97 8.78 47.49
CA GLU A 672 -25.05 9.89 47.78
C GLU A 672 -25.55 11.26 47.27
N ASN A 673 -26.48 11.27 46.31
CA ASN A 673 -27.04 12.48 45.70
C ASN A 673 -28.58 12.54 45.79
N PRO A 674 -29.18 12.50 46.99
CA PRO A 674 -30.62 12.35 47.17
C PRO A 674 -31.42 13.59 46.70
N ASP A 675 -30.79 14.76 46.65
CA ASP A 675 -31.38 16.03 46.24
C ASP A 675 -31.29 16.30 44.73
N LEU A 676 -30.62 15.44 43.95
CA LEU A 676 -30.42 15.62 42.51
C LEU A 676 -31.75 15.81 41.76
N ALA A 677 -32.74 14.95 42.01
CA ALA A 677 -34.04 15.04 41.34
C ALA A 677 -34.81 16.33 41.69
N GLU A 678 -34.69 16.82 42.93
CA GLU A 678 -35.28 18.09 43.35
C GLU A 678 -34.56 19.27 42.69
N ARG A 679 -33.23 19.24 42.64
CA ARG A 679 -32.42 20.29 42.02
C ARG A 679 -32.71 20.41 40.52
N LEU A 680 -32.82 19.30 39.79
CA LEU A 680 -33.16 19.29 38.36
C LEU A 680 -34.55 19.92 38.11
N LYS A 681 -35.53 19.64 38.97
CA LYS A 681 -36.85 20.27 38.94
C LYS A 681 -36.77 21.77 39.25
N ALA A 682 -35.99 22.18 40.24
CA ALA A 682 -35.82 23.58 40.62
C ALA A 682 -35.23 24.43 39.48
N VAL A 683 -34.31 23.87 38.69
CA VAL A 683 -33.74 24.54 37.50
C VAL A 683 -34.57 24.35 36.21
N LYS A 684 -35.76 23.74 36.32
CA LYS A 684 -36.72 23.49 35.22
C LYS A 684 -36.18 22.60 34.09
N LEU A 685 -35.23 21.71 34.39
CA LEU A 685 -34.78 20.68 33.46
C LEU A 685 -35.70 19.45 33.58
N LYS A 686 -36.40 19.11 32.50
CA LYS A 686 -37.27 17.92 32.43
C LYS A 686 -36.45 16.72 31.98
N LEU A 687 -35.73 16.14 32.93
CA LEU A 687 -34.88 14.95 32.73
C LEU A 687 -35.47 13.79 33.50
N ASN A 688 -35.41 12.60 32.93
CA ASN A 688 -35.63 11.37 33.69
C ASN A 688 -34.33 10.93 34.35
N VAL A 689 -34.43 10.35 35.54
CA VAL A 689 -33.31 9.82 36.31
C VAL A 689 -33.63 8.37 36.63
N TRP A 690 -32.75 7.44 36.26
CA TRP A 690 -32.95 6.00 36.45
C TRP A 690 -31.71 5.34 37.03
N THR A 691 -31.90 4.46 38.02
CA THR A 691 -30.80 3.67 38.56
C THR A 691 -30.49 2.46 37.68
N PHE A 692 -29.31 1.86 37.83
CA PHE A 692 -29.01 0.58 37.17
C PHE A 692 -30.00 -0.53 37.54
N ASP A 693 -30.54 -0.54 38.76
CA ASP A 693 -31.55 -1.53 39.17
C ASP A 693 -32.82 -1.43 38.31
N GLU A 694 -33.25 -0.20 37.98
CA GLU A 694 -34.38 0.03 37.07
C GLU A 694 -34.05 -0.34 35.62
N VAL A 695 -32.83 -0.03 35.16
CA VAL A 695 -32.40 -0.27 33.77
C VAL A 695 -32.24 -1.76 33.46
N PHE A 696 -31.74 -2.54 34.43
CA PHE A 696 -31.48 -3.97 34.28
C PHE A 696 -32.55 -4.86 34.91
N GLU A 697 -33.69 -4.29 35.31
CA GLU A 697 -34.83 -5.06 35.82
C GLU A 697 -35.24 -6.14 34.82
N MET A 698 -35.31 -7.40 35.29
CA MET A 698 -35.62 -8.54 34.45
C MET A 698 -37.13 -8.61 34.20
N HIS A 699 -37.52 -8.69 32.93
CA HIS A 699 -38.91 -8.89 32.52
C HIS A 699 -39.05 -10.20 31.74
N GLY A 700 -40.31 -10.61 31.49
CA GLY A 700 -40.56 -11.78 30.64
C GLY A 700 -40.09 -11.54 29.20
N GLU A 701 -39.63 -12.61 28.52
CA GLU A 701 -39.06 -12.58 27.17
C GLU A 701 -39.93 -11.80 26.15
N THR A 702 -41.26 -11.92 26.26
CA THR A 702 -42.19 -11.21 25.37
C THR A 702 -42.11 -9.69 25.53
N GLU A 703 -41.98 -9.19 26.77
CA GLU A 703 -41.89 -7.76 27.04
C GLU A 703 -40.51 -7.22 26.64
N GLU A 704 -39.44 -7.98 26.88
CA GLU A 704 -38.10 -7.61 26.42
C GLU A 704 -38.02 -7.52 24.90
N ALA A 705 -38.60 -8.48 24.18
CA ALA A 705 -38.66 -8.47 22.71
C ALA A 705 -39.42 -7.25 22.17
N LYS A 706 -40.53 -6.84 22.82
CA LYS A 706 -41.27 -5.62 22.46
C LYS A 706 -40.44 -4.37 22.64
N ARG A 707 -39.71 -4.26 23.75
CA ARG A 707 -38.82 -3.12 24.02
C ARG A 707 -37.67 -3.03 23.03
N ILE A 708 -37.02 -4.16 22.73
CA ILE A 708 -35.93 -4.23 21.74
C ILE A 708 -36.43 -3.88 20.33
N ALA A 709 -37.67 -4.22 19.98
CA ALA A 709 -38.27 -3.85 18.69
C ALA A 709 -38.45 -2.34 18.49
N LEU A 710 -38.33 -1.52 19.54
CA LEU A 710 -38.35 -0.06 19.46
C LEU A 710 -37.01 0.54 18.99
N LEU A 711 -35.93 -0.25 18.96
CA LEU A 711 -34.61 0.23 18.58
C LEU A 711 -34.51 0.58 17.08
N PRO A 712 -33.70 1.58 16.72
CA PRO A 712 -33.53 1.96 15.32
C PRO A 712 -32.81 0.86 14.52
N ASN A 713 -33.27 0.63 13.29
CA ASN A 713 -32.65 -0.36 12.39
C ASN A 713 -31.23 0.01 11.92
N LYS A 714 -30.83 1.30 12.02
CA LYS A 714 -29.53 1.77 11.53
C LYS A 714 -29.06 3.02 12.26
N ILE A 715 -27.79 3.01 12.65
CA ILE A 715 -27.07 4.15 13.22
C ILE A 715 -25.90 4.49 12.27
N LEU A 716 -25.62 5.77 12.10
CA LEU A 716 -24.59 6.24 11.16
C LEU A 716 -23.23 6.27 11.87
N SER A 717 -22.17 5.75 11.25
CA SER A 717 -20.81 5.73 11.82
C SER A 717 -20.25 7.11 12.19
N ASN A 718 -20.78 8.18 11.57
CA ASN A 718 -20.36 9.55 11.83
C ASN A 718 -21.21 10.26 12.91
N SER A 719 -22.24 9.62 13.48
CA SER A 719 -22.98 10.20 14.61
C SER A 719 -22.11 10.25 15.86
N SER A 720 -22.47 11.16 16.78
CA SER A 720 -21.76 11.30 18.06
C SER A 720 -22.03 10.07 18.95
N ALA A 721 -20.96 9.45 19.44
CA ALA A 721 -21.03 8.35 20.39
C ALA A 721 -20.87 8.86 21.83
N SER A 722 -19.95 9.82 22.05
CA SER A 722 -19.68 10.37 23.38
C SER A 722 -19.53 11.88 23.36
N LEU A 723 -20.08 12.56 24.36
CA LEU A 723 -19.69 13.92 24.74
C LEU A 723 -18.81 13.84 25.98
N ILE A 724 -17.53 14.18 25.84
CA ILE A 724 -16.58 14.17 26.96
C ILE A 724 -16.37 15.59 27.44
N PHE A 725 -16.69 15.86 28.71
CA PHE A 725 -16.45 17.17 29.31
C PHE A 725 -15.00 17.32 29.74
N THR A 726 -14.40 18.46 29.38
CA THR A 726 -13.03 18.81 29.78
C THR A 726 -13.05 20.08 30.64
N SER A 727 -12.19 20.13 31.65
CA SER A 727 -12.06 21.22 32.64
C SER A 727 -11.41 22.48 32.06
N GLY A 728 -11.74 22.85 30.81
CA GLY A 728 -11.05 23.88 30.03
C GLY A 728 -10.69 25.16 30.80
N THR A 729 -9.64 25.86 30.35
CA THR A 729 -9.00 27.01 31.02
C THR A 729 -9.92 28.19 31.40
N THR A 730 -11.18 28.18 30.98
CA THR A 730 -12.19 29.21 31.21
C THR A 730 -13.10 28.95 32.43
N GLY A 731 -12.89 27.87 33.19
CA GLY A 731 -13.63 27.55 34.42
C GLY A 731 -15.02 26.92 34.22
N THR A 732 -15.59 27.00 33.02
CA THR A 732 -16.81 26.28 32.63
C THR A 732 -16.47 25.08 31.74
N PRO A 733 -16.85 23.84 32.12
CA PRO A 733 -16.54 22.64 31.34
C PRO A 733 -17.14 22.68 29.93
N LYS A 734 -16.34 22.32 28.91
CA LYS A 734 -16.78 22.24 27.51
C LYS A 734 -16.87 20.79 27.06
N ALA A 735 -17.94 20.45 26.36
CA ALA A 735 -18.15 19.13 25.77
C ALA A 735 -17.36 18.98 24.46
N VAL A 736 -16.58 17.90 24.37
CA VAL A 736 -15.91 17.46 23.15
C VAL A 736 -16.73 16.33 22.54
N MET A 737 -17.14 16.52 21.29
CA MET A 737 -17.93 15.53 20.56
C MET A 737 -17.02 14.50 19.90
N LEU A 738 -17.22 13.21 20.22
CA LEU A 738 -16.50 12.10 19.61
C LEU A 738 -17.49 11.15 18.94
N SER A 739 -17.32 10.97 17.64
CA SER A 739 -18.13 10.05 16.83
C SER A 739 -17.73 8.59 17.04
N HIS A 740 -18.60 7.66 16.64
CA HIS A 740 -18.25 6.23 16.60
C HIS A 740 -16.95 5.99 15.80
N LYS A 741 -16.81 6.67 14.65
CA LYS A 741 -15.62 6.58 13.79
C LYS A 741 -14.34 7.07 14.49
N ASN A 742 -14.44 8.08 15.37
CA ASN A 742 -13.28 8.55 16.13
C ASN A 742 -12.74 7.45 17.05
N PHE A 743 -13.63 6.74 17.76
CA PHE A 743 -13.21 5.67 18.66
C PHE A 743 -12.66 4.46 17.93
N VAL A 744 -13.31 3.95 16.87
CA VAL A 744 -12.79 2.76 16.16
C VAL A 744 -11.45 3.02 15.48
N ASN A 745 -11.21 4.23 14.97
CA ASN A 745 -9.89 4.62 14.46
C ASN A 745 -8.84 4.71 15.57
N MET A 746 -9.22 5.16 16.76
CA MET A 746 -8.32 5.19 17.91
C MET A 746 -7.98 3.78 18.40
N ILE A 747 -8.97 2.87 18.44
CA ILE A 747 -8.80 1.47 18.86
C ILE A 747 -7.93 0.71 17.87
N SER A 748 -8.07 0.92 16.55
CA SER A 748 -7.21 0.25 15.57
C SER A 748 -5.73 0.62 15.76
N MET A 749 -5.45 1.86 16.18
CA MET A 749 -4.10 2.29 16.55
C MET A 749 -3.68 1.72 17.91
N LEU A 750 -4.52 1.79 18.94
CA LEU A 750 -4.21 1.25 20.27
C LEU A 750 -3.95 -0.25 20.24
N SER A 751 -4.68 -1.00 19.41
CA SER A 751 -4.49 -2.46 19.23
C SER A 751 -3.14 -2.82 18.60
N SER A 752 -2.43 -1.87 17.98
CA SER A 752 -1.05 -2.08 17.50
C SER A 752 0.01 -1.83 18.57
N VAL A 753 -0.34 -1.16 19.67
CA VAL A 753 0.59 -0.76 20.74
C VAL A 753 0.36 -1.59 22.00
N LEU A 754 -0.90 -1.89 22.31
CA LEU A 754 -1.31 -2.72 23.43
C LEU A 754 -1.57 -4.14 22.93
N ASP A 755 -0.54 -4.97 22.99
CA ASP A 755 -0.59 -6.38 22.61
C ASP A 755 -1.32 -7.18 23.70
N MET A 756 -2.65 -7.19 23.63
CA MET A 756 -3.54 -7.89 24.57
C MET A 756 -4.45 -8.85 23.82
N ASP A 757 -4.60 -10.07 24.32
CA ASP A 757 -5.44 -11.10 23.71
C ASP A 757 -6.32 -11.86 24.73
N ILE A 758 -6.81 -13.03 24.33
CA ILE A 758 -7.65 -13.93 25.15
C ILE A 758 -6.86 -14.66 26.25
N THR A 759 -5.58 -14.41 26.43
CA THR A 759 -4.78 -14.95 27.53
C THR A 759 -4.55 -13.91 28.62
N ASP A 760 -4.81 -12.64 28.32
CA ASP A 760 -4.61 -11.52 29.21
C ASP A 760 -5.84 -11.17 30.06
N GLY A 761 -5.57 -10.39 31.11
CA GLY A 761 -6.59 -9.74 31.91
C GLY A 761 -6.20 -8.28 32.20
N VAL A 762 -7.15 -7.38 32.05
CA VAL A 762 -7.00 -5.96 32.38
C VAL A 762 -7.64 -5.69 33.74
N LEU A 763 -6.97 -4.90 34.57
CA LEU A 763 -7.52 -4.35 35.80
C LEU A 763 -7.93 -2.90 35.56
N SER A 764 -9.22 -2.61 35.60
CA SER A 764 -9.78 -1.29 35.34
C SER A 764 -9.69 -0.41 36.59
N VAL A 765 -8.61 0.37 36.69
CA VAL A 765 -8.27 1.18 37.87
C VAL A 765 -8.36 2.69 37.63
N LEU A 766 -8.24 3.13 36.38
CA LEU A 766 -8.39 4.54 36.04
C LEU A 766 -9.87 4.85 35.79
N PRO A 767 -10.35 6.10 35.89
CA PRO A 767 -11.79 6.34 35.81
C PRO A 767 -12.34 6.16 34.38
N MET A 768 -13.38 5.35 34.22
CA MET A 768 -13.99 5.02 32.91
C MET A 768 -14.62 6.20 32.18
N HIS A 769 -14.89 7.32 32.86
CA HIS A 769 -15.37 8.53 32.20
C HIS A 769 -14.27 9.30 31.45
N HIS A 770 -12.98 8.99 31.70
CA HIS A 770 -11.86 9.54 30.95
C HIS A 770 -11.57 8.74 29.67
N THR A 771 -11.25 9.45 28.59
CA THR A 771 -10.98 8.85 27.28
C THR A 771 -9.88 7.79 27.31
N PHE A 772 -8.87 7.93 28.16
CA PHE A 772 -7.76 6.97 28.23
C PHE A 772 -8.23 5.61 28.76
N GLU A 773 -8.83 5.54 29.96
CA GLU A 773 -9.36 4.28 30.49
C GLU A 773 -10.43 3.73 29.55
N PHE A 774 -11.34 4.58 29.10
CA PHE A 774 -12.44 4.16 28.26
C PHE A 774 -11.94 3.49 26.96
N SER A 775 -10.86 4.01 26.36
CA SER A 775 -10.30 3.43 25.13
C SER A 775 -9.33 2.28 25.39
N ALA A 776 -8.33 2.46 26.24
CA ALA A 776 -7.26 1.50 26.48
C ALA A 776 -7.64 0.42 27.51
N GLY A 777 -8.37 0.78 28.56
CA GLY A 777 -8.78 -0.12 29.65
C GLY A 777 -10.12 -0.83 29.41
N PHE A 778 -10.94 -0.33 28.49
CA PHE A 778 -12.25 -0.92 28.18
C PHE A 778 -12.41 -1.31 26.70
N LEU A 779 -12.50 -0.36 25.76
CA LEU A 779 -12.85 -0.68 24.37
C LEU A 779 -11.83 -1.58 23.67
N THR A 780 -10.53 -1.34 23.89
CA THR A 780 -9.44 -2.15 23.30
C THR A 780 -9.45 -3.59 23.83
N PRO A 781 -9.39 -3.85 25.14
CA PRO A 781 -9.45 -5.22 25.66
C PRO A 781 -10.78 -5.91 25.33
N PHE A 782 -11.90 -5.19 25.36
CA PHE A 782 -13.19 -5.74 24.95
C PHE A 782 -13.17 -6.21 23.49
N SER A 783 -12.55 -5.44 22.59
CA SER A 783 -12.44 -5.79 21.17
C SER A 783 -11.53 -7.00 20.86
N ASN A 784 -10.61 -7.31 21.77
CA ASN A 784 -9.66 -8.42 21.64
C ASN A 784 -10.09 -9.68 22.41
N GLY A 785 -11.21 -9.65 23.12
CA GLY A 785 -11.66 -10.77 23.95
C GLY A 785 -10.93 -10.85 25.31
N THR A 786 -10.16 -9.84 25.68
CA THR A 786 -9.42 -9.78 26.95
C THR A 786 -10.39 -9.60 28.12
N GLN A 787 -10.14 -10.27 29.24
CA GLN A 787 -11.01 -10.19 30.42
C GLN A 787 -10.77 -8.88 31.19
N ILE A 788 -11.83 -8.12 31.47
CA ILE A 788 -11.76 -6.87 32.23
C ILE A 788 -12.19 -7.11 33.68
N THR A 789 -11.37 -6.67 34.63
CA THR A 789 -11.60 -6.79 36.08
C THR A 789 -11.85 -5.42 36.68
N TYR A 790 -12.98 -5.25 37.34
CA TYR A 790 -13.31 -4.04 38.09
C TYR A 790 -13.03 -4.25 39.59
N LEU A 791 -12.75 -3.15 40.27
CA LEU A 791 -12.58 -3.10 41.73
C LEU A 791 -13.76 -2.35 42.35
N ASP A 792 -14.24 -2.84 43.49
CA ASP A 792 -15.31 -2.21 44.26
C ASP A 792 -14.82 -0.93 44.94
N GLU A 793 -13.64 -0.99 45.59
CA GLU A 793 -12.95 0.16 46.18
C GLU A 793 -11.42 0.04 46.01
N LEU A 794 -10.74 1.18 45.82
CA LEU A 794 -9.28 1.27 45.89
C LEU A 794 -8.90 1.51 47.38
N SER A 795 -8.54 0.46 48.10
CA SER A 795 -7.98 0.62 49.44
C SER A 795 -6.60 1.30 49.35
N SER A 796 -6.42 2.40 50.04
CA SER A 796 -5.13 3.09 50.19
C SER A 796 -4.11 2.33 51.03
#